data_AF-U4UJB3-F1
#
_entry.id   AF-U4UJB3-F1
#
_cell.length_a   1.000
_cell.length_b   1.000
_cell.length_c   1.000
_cell.angle_alpha   90.00
_cell.angle_beta   90.00
_cell.angle_gamma   90.00
#
_symmetry.space_group_name_H-M   'P 1'
#
loop_
_entity.id
_entity.type
_entity.pdbx_description
1 polymer ?
#
loop_
_entity_poly.entity_id
_entity_poly.type
_entity_poly.pdbx_seq_one_letter_code
_entity_poly.pdbx_strand_id
1 'polypeptide(L)'
;MSGAGCSNENNLNRLALEKSPYLLQHATNPVDWYPWGEEAFAKAQSEDKPIFLSVGYSTCHCLKALEDHAKKGLLSADKSQVAGEDCWHKCALQLSRSYEADFGGFSMAPKFPQPTNFNFLFHLYDKEKDTERGLQCLEMCLHTLKKMAYGGIHDHVNEGFARYSVDERWHVPHFEKMLYDQAQLTVSYCDAYVVTKDEFFADVAKDILSYVSKDLSHELGGFYCAQDADSYPYEGALHKMEGAFCVWEYDEIRNLLDEETNGIKHSDVVIFHYNVKEKGNVSLAQDPHKELKNKNILSCFDSYESTARKFNISIVLLKEILEKSHKVLYEERQKRPKPDTDTKILTSWNGLMISGFAKAGFVLKNQSYINRAILAANFIKKFLYSEEDKFLFRCCYKGDTGQISQTSSPIAGFLDDYAFLIRGLLDLYESSLDADWLQWAETLQETQNALFWDETNAGYFSSSSLDKSILLRSKEEDYLIDQDGVEPCGNSVSVHNLIRLSTYLHRNDLREKAGETLACFSERLKMFPIALPEMTSALMLYHNFPTQVFIAGPTEDNSTQALLDVVRSRFMPGRILAVADGPGGRAGLLYRRIETLHRLKPIEGRAAAYVCRNFTCSLPVTEPAELATSLDDASRKAAHWVRSQHPELFNHRECDPPVELFFPPITYNENSNVTESDLQSAISKNQVSDAILINNLLKAKSIDIAETTKQSLLELLCFNNSEDLLPEEFIEERWFKQSSRLREKQRKTWKDGSLADEIFISMENPSAEAYSAMIQGLAKFNHASRAHHLFEEAQAKGLVDLDTYNAIIKVAPFLKENTDLSRHYFSLLLPNVPFEEFMETTYNKLVPNVYVPEPSVMKEVIKQIELNGAIEHIPRIWSDMIVFNHNNREDLIAYILAVMVDNVVPEGSELVEKFSKIGLDIYTSIDGQAEDKYNSVKFTGDMLGKIMILLLRNSDFENASLVMHKLIHQHQKIVGVPSFDALDLFVDHCIINKTPSRAIECIQYASDSGFPDVLGLGVKLNEKLTLDEGHLNRLSKCVNIKIR
;
A
#
# COMPACT_ATOMS: atom_id res chain seq x y z
N MET A 1 32.20 36.06 -26.19
CA MET A 1 32.11 36.82 -27.45
C MET A 1 31.94 35.85 -28.60
N SER A 2 30.88 36.06 -29.39
CA SER A 2 30.66 35.67 -30.81
C SER A 2 31.10 34.25 -31.28
N GLY A 3 30.26 33.42 -31.89
CA GLY A 3 29.00 33.72 -32.58
C GLY A 3 28.37 32.43 -33.14
N ALA A 4 27.15 32.63 -33.61
CA ALA A 4 26.13 31.65 -33.96
C ALA A 4 26.45 30.72 -35.14
N GLY A 5 25.68 29.64 -35.21
CA GLY A 5 25.09 29.19 -36.47
C GLY A 5 25.70 27.93 -37.08
N CYS A 6 25.21 26.77 -36.65
CA CYS A 6 24.92 25.68 -37.59
C CYS A 6 23.83 24.79 -37.01
N SER A 7 22.61 25.00 -37.50
CA SER A 7 21.55 24.00 -37.51
C SER A 7 22.02 22.81 -38.34
N ASN A 8 22.30 21.68 -37.71
CA ASN A 8 22.39 20.39 -38.39
C ASN A 8 21.24 19.51 -37.91
N GLU A 9 20.40 19.13 -38.86
CA GLU A 9 19.48 18.01 -38.77
C GLU A 9 20.28 16.70 -38.50
N ASN A 10 19.70 15.81 -37.69
CA ASN A 10 20.13 14.42 -37.43
C ASN A 10 21.48 14.16 -36.73
N ASN A 11 21.62 14.55 -35.45
CA ASN A 11 22.53 13.83 -34.55
C ASN A 11 21.75 12.78 -33.75
N LEU A 12 21.45 11.68 -34.42
CA LEU A 12 21.00 10.45 -33.79
C LEU A 12 22.25 9.69 -33.30
N ASN A 13 22.32 9.39 -32.01
CA ASN A 13 23.34 8.49 -31.47
C ASN A 13 23.00 7.02 -31.82
N ARG A 14 23.87 6.10 -31.39
CA ARG A 14 23.77 4.66 -31.73
C ARG A 14 22.46 4.01 -31.26
N LEU A 15 21.80 4.54 -30.23
CA LEU A 15 20.51 4.03 -29.77
C LEU A 15 19.40 4.20 -30.80
N ALA A 16 19.59 5.00 -31.85
CA ALA A 16 18.65 5.10 -32.97
C ALA A 16 18.48 3.80 -33.76
N LEU A 17 19.43 2.86 -33.63
CA LEU A 17 19.40 1.55 -34.28
C LEU A 17 18.79 0.46 -33.38
N GLU A 18 18.47 0.79 -32.14
CA GLU A 18 17.92 -0.16 -31.18
C GLU A 18 16.43 -0.40 -31.39
N LYS A 19 15.97 -1.60 -31.06
CA LYS A 19 14.54 -1.97 -31.17
C LYS A 19 13.73 -1.59 -29.93
N SER A 20 14.40 -1.32 -28.81
CA SER A 20 13.75 -0.96 -27.55
C SER A 20 13.18 0.45 -27.64
N PRO A 21 11.86 0.65 -27.47
CA PRO A 21 11.24 1.99 -27.45
C PRO A 21 11.85 2.90 -26.38
N TYR A 22 12.31 2.33 -25.26
CA TYR A 22 12.98 3.05 -24.19
C TYR A 22 14.35 3.59 -24.61
N LEU A 23 15.17 2.78 -25.31
CA LEU A 23 16.48 3.23 -25.80
C LEU A 23 16.33 4.24 -26.95
N LEU A 24 15.32 4.05 -27.81
CA LEU A 24 15.01 4.97 -28.90
C LEU A 24 14.62 6.38 -28.42
N GLN A 25 13.99 6.51 -27.25
CA GLN A 25 13.69 7.82 -26.64
C GLN A 25 14.95 8.66 -26.36
N HIS A 26 16.11 8.00 -26.22
CA HIS A 26 17.38 8.62 -25.96
C HIS A 26 18.24 8.78 -27.23
N ALA A 27 17.73 8.40 -28.41
CA ALA A 27 18.45 8.43 -29.66
C ALA A 27 18.92 9.84 -30.07
N THR A 28 18.22 10.89 -29.67
CA THR A 28 18.56 12.30 -29.99
C THR A 28 19.37 12.99 -28.88
N ASN A 29 19.70 12.27 -27.81
CA ASN A 29 20.50 12.84 -26.73
C ASN A 29 21.88 13.27 -27.24
N PRO A 30 22.44 14.37 -26.72
CA PRO A 30 23.73 14.91 -27.16
C PRO A 30 24.93 14.03 -26.78
N VAL A 31 24.70 12.95 -26.01
CA VAL A 31 25.70 11.96 -25.58
C VAL A 31 25.63 10.77 -26.53
N ASP A 32 26.79 10.28 -26.99
CA ASP A 32 26.90 9.08 -27.84
C ASP A 32 26.69 7.81 -27.00
N TRP A 33 25.43 7.52 -26.69
CA TRP A 33 25.04 6.38 -25.87
C TRP A 33 25.24 5.04 -26.59
N TYR A 34 25.75 4.06 -25.85
CA TYR A 34 25.85 2.68 -26.29
C TYR A 34 24.74 1.84 -25.66
N PRO A 35 24.09 0.93 -26.41
CA PRO A 35 23.27 -0.11 -25.82
C PRO A 35 24.15 -1.01 -24.95
N TRP A 36 23.57 -1.59 -23.90
CA TRP A 36 24.31 -2.49 -23.02
C TRP A 36 24.71 -3.76 -23.78
N GLY A 37 26.03 -3.99 -23.94
CA GLY A 37 26.54 -5.12 -24.70
C GLY A 37 28.05 -5.09 -24.94
N GLU A 38 28.56 -6.11 -25.61
CA GLU A 38 30.01 -6.31 -25.83
C GLU A 38 30.71 -5.13 -26.48
N GLU A 39 30.06 -4.40 -27.38
CA GLU A 39 30.68 -3.24 -28.05
C GLU A 39 31.03 -2.12 -27.05
N ALA A 40 30.15 -1.88 -26.06
CA ALA A 40 30.39 -0.88 -25.01
C ALA A 40 31.56 -1.29 -24.11
N PHE A 41 31.62 -2.57 -23.72
CA PHE A 41 32.69 -3.12 -22.89
C PHE A 41 34.04 -3.14 -23.63
N ALA A 42 34.05 -3.59 -24.88
CA ALA A 42 35.25 -3.63 -25.71
C ALA A 42 35.82 -2.23 -25.92
N LYS A 43 34.95 -1.23 -26.14
CA LYS A 43 35.37 0.16 -26.27
C LYS A 43 35.94 0.71 -24.96
N ALA A 44 35.24 0.54 -23.84
CA ALA A 44 35.71 0.97 -22.53
C ALA A 44 37.07 0.36 -22.17
N GLN A 45 37.25 -0.94 -22.47
CA GLN A 45 38.51 -1.65 -22.27
C GLN A 45 39.62 -1.15 -23.21
N SER A 46 39.31 -0.88 -24.48
CA SER A 46 40.30 -0.39 -25.46
C SER A 46 40.76 1.05 -25.18
N GLU A 47 39.88 1.87 -24.60
CA GLU A 47 40.17 3.27 -24.28
C GLU A 47 40.64 3.48 -22.83
N ASP A 48 40.66 2.42 -22.01
CA ASP A 48 40.96 2.46 -20.57
C ASP A 48 40.12 3.52 -19.83
N LYS A 49 38.81 3.50 -20.04
CA LYS A 49 37.86 4.46 -19.46
C LYS A 49 36.74 3.74 -18.69
N PRO A 50 36.28 4.30 -17.56
CA PRO A 50 35.12 3.77 -16.85
C PRO A 50 33.84 3.91 -17.68
N ILE A 51 32.91 2.97 -17.50
CA ILE A 51 31.59 3.02 -18.12
C ILE A 51 30.67 3.88 -17.26
N PHE A 52 30.14 4.95 -17.85
CA PHE A 52 29.03 5.69 -17.26
C PHE A 52 27.72 4.97 -17.62
N LEU A 53 27.19 4.20 -16.67
CA LEU A 53 25.99 3.39 -16.85
C LEU A 53 24.75 4.20 -16.46
N SER A 54 23.84 4.38 -17.41
CA SER A 54 22.50 4.96 -17.18
C SER A 54 21.46 3.86 -17.22
N VAL A 55 20.88 3.53 -16.07
CA VAL A 55 19.77 2.57 -15.94
C VAL A 55 18.52 3.33 -15.54
N GLY A 56 17.40 3.07 -16.20
CA GLY A 56 16.13 3.66 -15.83
C GLY A 56 14.95 2.78 -16.25
N TYR A 57 13.77 3.16 -15.78
CA TYR A 57 12.49 2.54 -16.14
C TYR A 57 11.54 3.62 -16.64
N SER A 58 10.60 3.26 -17.51
CA SER A 58 9.59 4.20 -18.02
C SER A 58 8.52 4.48 -16.96
N THR A 59 8.72 5.52 -16.15
CA THR A 59 7.64 6.09 -15.33
C THR A 59 6.70 6.94 -16.17
N CYS A 60 5.42 6.83 -15.86
CA CYS A 60 4.40 7.77 -16.31
C CYS A 60 4.83 9.23 -15.99
N HIS A 61 4.65 10.14 -16.95
CA HIS A 61 4.98 11.58 -16.86
C HIS A 61 4.39 12.26 -15.61
N CYS A 62 3.32 11.72 -15.02
CA CYS A 62 2.70 12.16 -13.77
C CYS A 62 3.60 12.01 -12.53
N LEU A 63 4.47 11.00 -12.48
CA LEU A 63 5.42 10.82 -11.35
C LEU A 63 6.50 11.90 -11.35
N LYS A 64 6.94 12.36 -12.54
CA LYS A 64 7.88 13.47 -12.70
C LYS A 64 7.31 14.80 -12.17
N ALA A 65 6.03 15.04 -12.44
CA ALA A 65 5.32 16.23 -11.95
C ALA A 65 5.12 16.21 -10.42
N LEU A 66 4.88 15.03 -9.83
CA LEU A 66 4.84 14.85 -8.38
C LEU A 66 6.23 15.03 -7.74
N GLU A 67 7.29 14.56 -8.40
CA GLU A 67 8.70 14.78 -8.03
C GLU A 67 9.03 16.28 -7.93
N ASP A 68 8.67 17.06 -8.96
CA ASP A 68 8.96 18.50 -9.01
C ASP A 68 8.13 19.29 -7.98
N HIS A 69 6.97 18.78 -7.58
CA HIS A 69 6.15 19.36 -6.51
C HIS A 69 6.73 19.03 -5.12
N ALA A 70 7.20 17.80 -4.91
CA ALA A 70 7.84 17.37 -3.66
C ALA A 70 9.17 18.11 -3.41
N LYS A 71 9.98 18.33 -4.46
CA LYS A 71 11.23 19.11 -4.38
C LYS A 71 11.01 20.57 -3.98
N LYS A 72 9.86 21.16 -4.32
CA LYS A 72 9.51 22.54 -3.94
C LYS A 72 9.01 22.65 -2.48
N GLY A 73 8.53 21.56 -1.87
CA GLY A 73 8.11 21.53 -0.46
C GLY A 73 9.27 21.35 0.54
N LEU A 74 10.42 20.86 0.10
CA LEU A 74 11.59 20.54 0.94
C LEU A 74 12.40 21.76 1.43
N LEU A 75 12.10 22.97 0.96
CA LEU A 75 12.92 24.16 1.19
C LEU A 75 12.38 25.14 2.25
N SER A 76 11.29 24.84 2.96
CA SER A 76 10.70 25.83 3.88
C SER A 76 10.08 25.31 5.19
N ALA A 77 10.42 24.11 5.67
CA ALA A 77 9.89 23.58 6.94
C ALA A 77 10.89 23.66 8.09
N ASP A 78 10.38 23.93 9.29
CA ASP A 78 11.12 24.04 10.55
C ASP A 78 11.70 22.68 10.97
N LYS A 79 12.97 22.42 10.61
CA LYS A 79 13.66 21.12 10.77
C LYS A 79 13.94 20.72 12.22
N SER A 80 13.49 21.47 13.22
CA SER A 80 13.92 21.30 14.61
C SER A 80 12.97 20.48 15.50
N GLN A 81 11.81 20.03 15.00
CA GLN A 81 10.84 19.27 15.82
C GLN A 81 10.60 17.84 15.32
N VAL A 82 10.76 16.90 16.25
CA VAL A 82 10.37 15.50 16.10
C VAL A 82 8.85 15.42 15.88
N ALA A 83 8.43 14.61 14.91
CA ALA A 83 7.03 14.43 14.56
C ALA A 83 6.19 13.90 15.74
N GLY A 84 4.91 14.31 15.83
CA GLY A 84 4.01 13.97 16.94
C GLY A 84 3.20 12.69 16.73
N GLU A 85 2.28 12.42 17.67
CA GLU A 85 1.48 11.19 17.71
C GLU A 85 0.58 10.99 16.46
N ASP A 86 0.13 12.08 15.84
CA ASP A 86 -0.68 12.06 14.62
C ASP A 86 -0.06 11.24 13.48
N CYS A 87 1.28 11.12 13.45
CA CYS A 87 1.99 10.42 12.39
C CYS A 87 1.73 8.91 12.40
N TRP A 88 1.73 8.26 13.56
CA TRP A 88 1.42 6.83 13.61
C TRP A 88 -0.06 6.55 13.44
N HIS A 89 -0.96 7.44 13.88
CA HIS A 89 -2.39 7.31 13.56
C HIS A 89 -2.64 7.42 12.05
N LYS A 90 -1.95 8.35 11.39
CA LYS A 90 -1.99 8.49 9.92
C LYS A 90 -1.39 7.27 9.22
N CYS A 91 -0.29 6.71 9.72
CA CYS A 91 0.31 5.47 9.19
C CYS A 91 -0.67 4.30 9.23
N ALA A 92 -1.32 4.08 10.38
CA ALA A 92 -2.31 3.03 10.56
C ALA A 92 -3.53 3.22 9.63
N LEU A 93 -4.00 4.46 9.48
CA LEU A 93 -5.09 4.77 8.54
C LEU A 93 -4.70 4.50 7.08
N GLN A 94 -3.47 4.83 6.68
CA GLN A 94 -2.97 4.56 5.33
C GLN A 94 -2.85 3.05 5.09
N LEU A 95 -2.28 2.29 6.03
CA LEU A 95 -2.19 0.83 5.94
C LEU A 95 -3.57 0.16 5.92
N SER A 96 -4.51 0.64 6.75
CA SER A 96 -5.89 0.14 6.72
C SER A 96 -6.59 0.39 5.38
N ARG A 97 -6.21 1.44 4.63
CA ARG A 97 -6.78 1.73 3.30
C ARG A 97 -6.17 0.89 2.19
N SER A 98 -4.90 0.48 2.33
CA SER A 98 -4.23 -0.41 1.37
C SER A 98 -4.39 -1.89 1.70
N TYR A 99 -4.93 -2.21 2.88
CA TYR A 99 -5.15 -3.58 3.34
C TYR A 99 -6.19 -4.31 2.49
N GLU A 100 -5.85 -5.53 2.08
CA GLU A 100 -6.73 -6.42 1.32
C GLU A 100 -7.39 -7.43 2.26
N ALA A 101 -8.72 -7.45 2.30
CA ALA A 101 -9.48 -8.16 3.33
C ALA A 101 -9.64 -9.67 3.06
N ASP A 102 -9.59 -10.12 1.80
CA ASP A 102 -9.87 -11.53 1.45
C ASP A 102 -8.63 -12.43 1.62
N PHE A 103 -7.46 -11.90 1.30
CA PHE A 103 -6.17 -12.60 1.28
C PHE A 103 -5.10 -11.91 2.15
N GLY A 104 -5.42 -10.82 2.85
CA GLY A 104 -4.47 -10.10 3.71
C GLY A 104 -3.42 -9.31 2.90
N GLY A 105 -2.49 -8.64 3.54
CA GLY A 105 -1.43 -7.86 2.88
C GLY A 105 -1.84 -6.43 2.51
N PHE A 106 -0.87 -5.64 2.04
CA PHE A 106 -1.00 -4.19 1.88
C PHE A 106 -0.68 -3.68 0.46
N SER A 107 -0.59 -4.60 -0.50
CA SER A 107 -0.32 -4.31 -1.91
C SER A 107 -1.11 -5.24 -2.83
N MET A 108 -1.24 -4.82 -4.09
CA MET A 108 -1.73 -5.67 -5.18
C MET A 108 -0.64 -6.63 -5.66
N ALA A 109 -0.95 -7.46 -6.66
CA ALA A 109 0.01 -8.31 -7.35
C ALA A 109 1.04 -7.48 -8.17
N PRO A 110 2.35 -7.82 -8.15
CA PRO A 110 2.99 -8.84 -7.31
C PRO A 110 3.05 -8.44 -5.83
N LYS A 111 2.84 -9.40 -4.95
CA LYS A 111 2.60 -9.19 -3.52
C LYS A 111 3.80 -9.65 -2.69
N PHE A 112 4.38 -8.73 -1.92
CA PHE A 112 5.56 -8.98 -1.11
C PHE A 112 5.20 -9.10 0.38
N PRO A 113 5.88 -9.99 1.13
CA PRO A 113 5.99 -9.86 2.57
C PRO A 113 6.56 -8.48 2.94
N GLN A 114 5.90 -7.77 3.86
CA GLN A 114 6.38 -6.47 4.34
C GLN A 114 6.45 -6.47 5.88
N PRO A 115 7.47 -7.10 6.49
CA PRO A 115 7.58 -7.25 7.94
C PRO A 115 7.63 -5.94 8.73
N THR A 116 8.13 -4.87 8.10
CA THR A 116 8.15 -3.51 8.65
C THR A 116 6.74 -3.00 8.99
N ASN A 117 5.75 -3.30 8.13
CA ASN A 117 4.33 -3.03 8.41
C ASN A 117 3.84 -3.81 9.62
N PHE A 118 4.20 -5.10 9.74
CA PHE A 118 3.78 -5.92 10.88
C PHE A 118 4.39 -5.40 12.19
N ASN A 119 5.66 -5.03 12.19
CA ASN A 119 6.32 -4.46 13.38
C ASN A 119 5.61 -3.18 13.85
N PHE A 120 5.31 -2.26 12.93
CA PHE A 120 4.54 -1.06 13.22
C PHE A 120 3.15 -1.37 13.80
N LEU A 121 2.39 -2.24 13.15
CA LEU A 121 1.02 -2.57 13.55
C LEU A 121 0.98 -3.31 14.91
N PHE A 122 1.94 -4.20 15.20
CA PHE A 122 2.06 -4.81 16.52
C PHE A 122 2.41 -3.79 17.59
N HIS A 123 3.30 -2.83 17.30
CA HIS A 123 3.62 -1.75 18.23
C HIS A 123 2.40 -0.88 18.53
N LEU A 124 1.61 -0.53 17.51
CA LEU A 124 0.39 0.25 17.70
C LEU A 124 -0.69 -0.54 18.45
N TYR A 125 -0.83 -1.84 18.15
CA TYR A 125 -1.66 -2.72 18.96
C TYR A 125 -1.23 -2.72 20.42
N ASP A 126 0.07 -2.82 20.72
CA ASP A 126 0.54 -2.81 22.11
C ASP A 126 0.24 -1.50 22.85
N LYS A 127 0.37 -0.36 22.14
CA LYS A 127 0.02 0.96 22.67
C LYS A 127 -1.48 1.14 22.88
N GLU A 128 -2.31 0.55 22.03
CA GLU A 128 -3.75 0.79 21.97
C GLU A 128 -4.57 -0.51 22.08
N LYS A 129 -4.15 -1.46 22.94
CA LYS A 129 -4.66 -2.86 23.01
C LYS A 129 -6.17 -3.00 23.11
N ASP A 130 -6.81 -2.06 23.78
CA ASP A 130 -8.26 -2.08 24.06
C ASP A 130 -9.07 -1.20 23.10
N THR A 131 -8.40 -0.56 22.14
CA THR A 131 -9.06 0.29 21.14
C THR A 131 -9.40 -0.55 19.90
N GLU A 132 -10.43 -0.14 19.16
CA GLU A 132 -10.73 -0.75 17.86
C GLU A 132 -9.52 -0.65 16.91
N ARG A 133 -8.83 0.50 16.87
CA ARG A 133 -7.67 0.68 15.98
C ARG A 133 -6.58 -0.33 16.30
N GLY A 134 -6.24 -0.51 17.58
CA GLY A 134 -5.28 -1.51 18.02
C GLY A 134 -5.72 -2.92 17.62
N LEU A 135 -6.97 -3.30 17.88
CA LEU A 135 -7.53 -4.61 17.51
C LEU A 135 -7.53 -4.82 15.98
N GLN A 136 -7.83 -3.79 15.19
CA GLN A 136 -7.77 -3.81 13.74
C GLN A 136 -6.33 -4.01 13.25
N CYS A 137 -5.35 -3.33 13.86
CA CYS A 137 -3.93 -3.51 13.55
C CYS A 137 -3.49 -4.95 13.81
N LEU A 138 -3.92 -5.53 14.93
CA LEU A 138 -3.68 -6.92 15.25
C LEU A 138 -4.33 -7.85 14.21
N GLU A 139 -5.61 -7.65 13.89
CA GLU A 139 -6.34 -8.46 12.90
C GLU A 139 -5.64 -8.45 11.54
N MET A 140 -5.25 -7.27 11.04
CA MET A 140 -4.54 -7.16 9.77
C MET A 140 -3.22 -7.95 9.76
N CYS A 141 -2.45 -7.92 10.86
CA CYS A 141 -1.22 -8.71 10.98
C CYS A 141 -1.51 -10.21 10.98
N LEU A 142 -2.36 -10.67 11.90
CA LEU A 142 -2.63 -12.09 12.09
C LEU A 142 -3.28 -12.71 10.85
N HIS A 143 -4.19 -11.99 10.20
CA HIS A 143 -4.82 -12.44 8.97
C HIS A 143 -3.80 -12.57 7.83
N THR A 144 -2.96 -11.54 7.62
CA THR A 144 -1.92 -11.58 6.59
C THR A 144 -0.93 -12.71 6.82
N LEU A 145 -0.41 -12.86 8.04
CA LEU A 145 0.53 -13.94 8.39
C LEU A 145 -0.10 -15.33 8.20
N LYS A 146 -1.39 -15.51 8.54
CA LYS A 146 -2.09 -16.78 8.28
C LYS A 146 -2.25 -17.04 6.78
N LYS A 147 -2.67 -16.05 5.99
CA LYS A 147 -2.84 -16.19 4.54
C LYS A 147 -1.53 -16.48 3.82
N MET A 148 -0.43 -15.86 4.26
CA MET A 148 0.91 -16.17 3.73
C MET A 148 1.33 -17.60 4.06
N ALA A 149 1.23 -18.04 5.32
CA ALA A 149 1.63 -19.38 5.75
C ALA A 149 0.80 -20.49 5.08
N TYR A 150 -0.45 -20.18 4.73
CA TYR A 150 -1.32 -21.09 3.98
C TYR A 150 -1.13 -21.03 2.47
N GLY A 151 -0.64 -19.92 1.93
CA GLY A 151 -0.40 -19.73 0.51
C GLY A 151 0.71 -20.62 -0.06
N GLY A 152 0.85 -20.61 -1.39
CA GLY A 152 1.96 -21.26 -2.09
C GLY A 152 3.28 -20.48 -2.01
N ILE A 153 3.26 -19.24 -1.49
CA ILE A 153 4.48 -18.52 -1.08
C ILE A 153 5.22 -19.24 0.06
N HIS A 154 4.52 -20.02 0.87
CA HIS A 154 5.11 -20.90 1.88
C HIS A 154 5.37 -22.28 1.26
N ASP A 155 6.61 -22.77 1.37
CA ASP A 155 6.98 -24.07 0.84
C ASP A 155 6.59 -25.18 1.84
N HIS A 156 5.41 -25.75 1.68
CA HIS A 156 4.87 -26.78 2.58
C HIS A 156 5.68 -28.09 2.64
N VAL A 157 6.66 -28.30 1.74
CA VAL A 157 7.48 -29.53 1.70
C VAL A 157 8.90 -29.30 2.20
N ASN A 158 9.57 -28.23 1.75
CA ASN A 158 10.96 -27.93 2.12
C ASN A 158 11.07 -26.79 3.14
N GLU A 159 9.95 -26.24 3.60
CA GLU A 159 9.87 -25.17 4.60
C GLU A 159 10.37 -23.81 4.06
N GLY A 160 10.10 -22.73 4.79
CA GLY A 160 10.50 -21.37 4.44
C GLY A 160 9.67 -20.71 3.35
N PHE A 161 9.85 -19.40 3.19
CA PHE A 161 9.04 -18.56 2.30
C PHE A 161 9.78 -18.15 1.03
N ALA A 162 9.08 -18.15 -0.09
CA ALA A 162 9.49 -17.47 -1.31
C ALA A 162 9.41 -15.94 -1.16
N ARG A 163 10.16 -15.22 -1.98
CA ARG A 163 10.36 -13.77 -1.89
C ARG A 163 9.07 -12.97 -2.08
N TYR A 164 8.24 -13.37 -3.05
CA TYR A 164 6.96 -12.73 -3.31
C TYR A 164 6.01 -13.65 -4.07
N SER A 165 4.73 -13.28 -4.09
CA SER A 165 3.71 -13.92 -4.92
C SER A 165 3.45 -13.10 -6.17
N VAL A 166 3.45 -13.71 -7.35
CA VAL A 166 3.08 -13.02 -8.60
C VAL A 166 1.59 -12.71 -8.66
N ASP A 167 0.78 -13.32 -7.78
CA ASP A 167 -0.64 -13.05 -7.63
C ASP A 167 -1.02 -12.44 -6.27
N GLU A 168 -2.26 -11.95 -6.19
CA GLU A 168 -2.83 -11.31 -5.02
C GLU A 168 -3.18 -12.28 -3.87
N ARG A 169 -3.14 -13.60 -4.12
CA ARG A 169 -3.67 -14.64 -3.21
C ARG A 169 -2.59 -15.37 -2.42
N TRP A 170 -1.33 -14.95 -2.56
CA TRP A 170 -0.16 -15.65 -2.02
C TRP A 170 0.04 -17.06 -2.62
N HIS A 171 -0.49 -17.33 -3.82
CA HIS A 171 -0.58 -18.68 -4.35
C HIS A 171 0.56 -19.04 -5.30
N VAL A 172 0.83 -18.20 -6.30
CA VAL A 172 1.92 -18.45 -7.25
C VAL A 172 3.15 -17.65 -6.79
N PRO A 173 4.20 -18.30 -6.25
CA PRO A 173 5.41 -17.60 -5.83
C PRO A 173 6.33 -17.32 -7.02
N HIS A 174 7.16 -16.29 -6.86
CA HIS A 174 8.48 -16.29 -7.48
C HIS A 174 9.42 -17.08 -6.54
N PHE A 175 9.83 -18.28 -6.95
CA PHE A 175 10.35 -19.32 -6.04
C PHE A 175 11.70 -19.03 -5.38
N GLU A 176 12.33 -17.90 -5.68
CA GLU A 176 13.52 -17.39 -5.00
C GLU A 176 13.26 -17.25 -3.50
N LYS A 177 14.20 -17.68 -2.66
CA LYS A 177 14.12 -17.54 -1.20
C LYS A 177 15.29 -16.71 -0.69
N MET A 178 14.99 -15.59 -0.04
CA MET A 178 15.99 -14.64 0.46
C MET A 178 16.15 -14.75 1.98
N LEU A 179 17.38 -14.62 2.46
CA LEU A 179 17.70 -14.70 3.89
C LEU A 179 17.00 -13.60 4.71
N TYR A 180 16.94 -12.36 4.18
CA TYR A 180 16.31 -11.25 4.90
C TYR A 180 14.80 -11.44 5.08
N ASP A 181 14.12 -12.12 4.15
CA ASP A 181 12.70 -12.46 4.26
C ASP A 181 12.49 -13.47 5.38
N GLN A 182 13.29 -14.55 5.39
CA GLN A 182 13.25 -15.56 6.46
C GLN A 182 13.50 -14.93 7.83
N ALA A 183 14.55 -14.11 7.94
CA ALA A 183 14.95 -13.48 9.18
C ALA A 183 13.84 -12.61 9.78
N GLN A 184 13.26 -11.73 8.98
CA GLN A 184 12.24 -10.80 9.46
C GLN A 184 10.89 -11.48 9.70
N LEU A 185 10.48 -12.43 8.84
CA LEU A 185 9.26 -13.20 9.07
C LEU A 185 9.35 -14.04 10.34
N THR A 186 10.51 -14.63 10.65
CA THR A 186 10.72 -15.31 11.94
C THR A 186 10.35 -14.40 13.11
N VAL A 187 10.78 -13.14 13.07
CA VAL A 187 10.46 -12.15 14.11
C VAL A 187 8.95 -11.87 14.15
N SER A 188 8.32 -11.61 13.00
CA SER A 188 6.87 -11.35 12.94
C SER A 188 6.02 -12.52 13.44
N TYR A 189 6.39 -13.76 13.11
CA TYR A 189 5.71 -14.96 13.61
C TYR A 189 5.95 -15.19 15.11
N CYS A 190 7.15 -14.89 15.62
CA CYS A 190 7.41 -14.91 17.06
C CYS A 190 6.55 -13.86 17.80
N ASP A 191 6.47 -12.64 17.28
CA ASP A 191 5.66 -11.58 17.88
C ASP A 191 4.16 -11.94 17.85
N ALA A 192 3.67 -12.50 16.74
CA ALA A 192 2.31 -13.04 16.62
C ALA A 192 2.03 -14.16 17.65
N TYR A 193 2.96 -15.10 17.84
CA TYR A 193 2.85 -16.15 18.87
C TYR A 193 2.81 -15.56 20.28
N VAL A 194 3.68 -14.59 20.59
CA VAL A 194 3.69 -13.97 21.93
C VAL A 194 2.37 -13.25 22.21
N VAL A 195 1.81 -12.55 21.23
CA VAL A 195 0.54 -11.82 21.38
C VAL A 195 -0.65 -12.78 21.52
N THR A 196 -0.72 -13.82 20.69
CA THR A 196 -1.93 -14.67 20.60
C THR A 196 -1.87 -15.95 21.42
N LYS A 197 -0.68 -16.45 21.72
CA LYS A 197 -0.41 -17.82 22.23
C LYS A 197 -0.88 -18.94 21.30
N ASP A 198 -1.15 -18.64 20.03
CA ASP A 198 -1.53 -19.62 19.02
C ASP A 198 -0.26 -20.31 18.50
N GLU A 199 -0.07 -21.59 18.87
CA GLU A 199 1.09 -22.41 18.50
C GLU A 199 1.32 -22.49 16.99
N PHE A 200 0.30 -22.24 16.16
CA PHE A 200 0.45 -22.11 14.71
C PHE A 200 1.58 -21.15 14.32
N PHE A 201 1.65 -19.97 14.94
CA PHE A 201 2.69 -19.00 14.60
C PHE A 201 4.07 -19.43 15.09
N ALA A 202 4.15 -20.13 16.24
CA ALA A 202 5.40 -20.71 16.72
C ALA A 202 5.91 -21.80 15.79
N ASP A 203 5.02 -22.63 15.25
CA ASP A 203 5.37 -23.69 14.32
C ASP A 203 5.89 -23.13 13.00
N VAL A 204 5.27 -22.08 12.45
CA VAL A 204 5.79 -21.39 11.25
C VAL A 204 7.15 -20.72 11.51
N ALA A 205 7.40 -20.17 12.70
CA ALA A 205 8.72 -19.66 13.04
C ALA A 205 9.78 -20.79 13.10
N LYS A 206 9.43 -21.97 13.63
CA LYS A 206 10.34 -23.14 13.64
C LYS A 206 10.62 -23.66 12.23
N ASP A 207 9.60 -23.68 11.38
CA ASP A 207 9.68 -24.04 9.96
C ASP A 207 10.73 -23.18 9.24
N ILE A 208 10.61 -21.85 9.34
CA ILE A 208 11.57 -20.92 8.73
C ILE A 208 13.02 -21.19 9.21
N LEU A 209 13.20 -21.35 10.53
CA LEU A 209 14.53 -21.58 11.11
C LEU A 209 15.12 -22.95 10.74
N SER A 210 14.27 -23.95 10.53
CA SER A 210 14.66 -25.26 10.03
C SER A 210 15.15 -25.16 8.58
N TYR A 211 14.41 -24.48 7.70
CA TYR A 211 14.86 -24.20 6.33
C TYR A 211 16.22 -23.48 6.30
N VAL A 212 16.36 -22.37 7.03
CA VAL A 212 17.60 -21.59 7.05
C VAL A 212 18.78 -22.43 7.56
N SER A 213 18.56 -23.27 8.58
CA SER A 213 19.61 -24.13 9.14
C SER A 213 20.05 -25.23 8.16
N LYS A 214 19.15 -25.72 7.31
CA LYS A 214 19.41 -26.79 6.34
C LYS A 214 20.02 -26.27 5.04
N ASP A 215 19.42 -25.24 4.44
CA ASP A 215 19.66 -24.86 3.05
C ASP A 215 20.45 -23.54 2.90
N LEU A 216 20.36 -22.62 3.87
CA LEU A 216 21.04 -21.31 3.83
C LEU A 216 22.14 -21.15 4.87
N SER A 217 22.81 -22.25 5.25
CA SER A 217 23.79 -22.26 6.34
C SER A 217 25.17 -22.75 5.91
N HIS A 218 26.22 -22.06 6.37
CA HIS A 218 27.59 -22.54 6.34
C HIS A 218 27.92 -23.31 7.62
N GLU A 219 28.75 -24.35 7.52
CA GLU A 219 29.22 -25.18 8.65
C GLU A 219 29.94 -24.41 9.77
N LEU A 220 30.44 -23.21 9.47
CA LEU A 220 31.17 -22.36 10.41
C LEU A 220 30.26 -21.35 11.13
N GLY A 221 28.99 -21.26 10.76
CA GLY A 221 27.99 -20.42 11.42
C GLY A 221 27.36 -19.32 10.58
N GLY A 222 28.03 -18.84 9.52
CA GLY A 222 27.46 -17.82 8.64
C GLY A 222 26.26 -18.34 7.85
N PHE A 223 25.40 -17.42 7.40
CA PHE A 223 24.24 -17.72 6.56
C PHE A 223 24.42 -17.18 5.14
N TYR A 224 24.05 -18.00 4.16
CA TYR A 224 24.05 -17.64 2.74
C TYR A 224 22.88 -16.71 2.41
N CYS A 225 23.06 -15.91 1.36
CA CYS A 225 22.14 -14.83 1.01
C CYS A 225 20.81 -15.31 0.46
N ALA A 226 20.81 -16.28 -0.45
CA ALA A 226 19.60 -16.65 -1.18
C ALA A 226 19.71 -18.04 -1.83
N GLN A 227 18.54 -18.58 -2.20
CA GLN A 227 18.38 -19.71 -3.10
C GLN A 227 17.61 -19.24 -4.34
N ASP A 228 18.11 -19.60 -5.52
CA ASP A 228 17.57 -19.24 -6.84
C ASP A 228 16.15 -19.81 -7.05
N ALA A 229 15.35 -19.14 -7.89
CA ALA A 229 14.03 -19.61 -8.29
C ALA A 229 14.11 -20.74 -9.33
N ASP A 230 15.16 -20.71 -10.15
CA ASP A 230 15.34 -21.54 -11.32
C ASP A 230 16.12 -22.82 -11.01
N SER A 231 15.64 -23.94 -11.55
CA SER A 231 16.32 -25.24 -11.44
C SER A 231 16.12 -26.06 -12.70
N TYR A 232 16.99 -27.04 -12.93
CA TYR A 232 16.79 -27.97 -14.04
C TYR A 232 15.61 -28.89 -13.75
N PRO A 233 14.64 -29.06 -14.68
CA PRO A 233 13.49 -29.93 -14.45
C PRO A 233 13.85 -31.42 -14.33
N TYR A 234 15.00 -31.81 -14.89
CA TYR A 234 15.59 -33.15 -14.77
C TYR A 234 17.09 -33.08 -15.08
N GLU A 235 17.83 -34.11 -14.68
CA GLU A 235 19.28 -34.19 -14.93
C GLU A 235 19.59 -34.21 -16.44
N GLY A 236 20.45 -33.30 -16.90
CA GLY A 236 20.81 -33.17 -18.32
C GLY A 236 19.92 -32.26 -19.16
N ALA A 237 18.93 -31.57 -18.57
CA ALA A 237 18.14 -30.56 -19.26
C ALA A 237 19.02 -29.38 -19.75
N LEU A 238 18.68 -28.81 -20.91
CA LEU A 238 19.46 -27.73 -21.54
C LEU A 238 19.23 -26.35 -20.89
N HIS A 239 18.07 -26.15 -20.28
CA HIS A 239 17.65 -24.89 -19.67
C HIS A 239 17.01 -25.15 -18.31
N LYS A 240 17.19 -24.20 -17.39
CA LYS A 240 16.46 -24.18 -16.13
C LYS A 240 15.03 -23.65 -16.35
N MET A 241 14.15 -23.95 -15.41
CA MET A 241 12.78 -23.48 -15.35
C MET A 241 12.46 -23.02 -13.93
N GLU A 242 11.62 -21.98 -13.81
CA GLU A 242 11.19 -21.41 -12.55
C GLU A 242 10.34 -22.42 -11.77
N GLY A 243 10.69 -22.65 -10.50
CA GLY A 243 9.93 -23.51 -9.61
C GLY A 243 9.97 -25.01 -9.94
N ALA A 244 10.76 -25.45 -10.93
CA ALA A 244 10.80 -26.86 -11.35
C ALA A 244 11.14 -27.83 -10.20
N PHE A 245 11.99 -27.40 -9.27
CA PHE A 245 12.30 -28.14 -8.05
C PHE A 245 11.10 -28.27 -7.09
N CYS A 246 10.19 -27.30 -7.07
CA CYS A 246 9.18 -27.09 -6.04
C CYS A 246 7.78 -27.65 -6.37
N VAL A 247 7.46 -27.78 -7.66
CA VAL A 247 6.10 -28.08 -8.12
C VAL A 247 5.86 -29.57 -8.41
N TRP A 248 4.59 -29.96 -8.48
CA TRP A 248 4.17 -31.38 -8.52
C TRP A 248 3.14 -31.66 -9.60
N GLU A 249 3.20 -32.85 -10.21
CA GLU A 249 2.08 -33.35 -11.03
C GLU A 249 1.04 -34.07 -10.17
N TYR A 250 -0.22 -34.08 -10.63
CA TYR A 250 -1.31 -34.76 -9.90
C TYR A 250 -1.03 -36.26 -9.74
N ASP A 251 -0.67 -36.94 -10.84
CA ASP A 251 -0.38 -38.38 -10.83
C ASP A 251 0.88 -38.70 -10.02
N GLU A 252 1.84 -37.77 -9.96
CA GLU A 252 3.03 -37.89 -9.12
C GLU A 252 2.66 -37.96 -7.64
N ILE A 253 1.87 -37.00 -7.13
CA ILE A 253 1.40 -37.01 -5.73
C ILE A 253 0.59 -38.27 -5.44
N ARG A 254 -0.31 -38.65 -6.35
CA ARG A 254 -1.17 -39.83 -6.18
C ARG A 254 -0.36 -41.12 -6.07
N ASN A 255 0.69 -41.27 -6.87
CA ASN A 255 1.51 -42.47 -6.89
C ASN A 255 2.50 -42.53 -5.71
N LEU A 256 3.04 -41.39 -5.28
CA LEU A 256 3.97 -41.32 -4.16
C LEU A 256 3.29 -41.58 -2.82
N LEU A 257 2.03 -41.16 -2.68
CA LEU A 257 1.27 -41.20 -1.42
C LEU A 257 0.20 -42.30 -1.39
N ASP A 258 0.56 -43.54 -1.75
CA ASP A 258 -0.38 -44.69 -1.76
C ASP A 258 -0.60 -45.31 -0.36
N GLU A 259 0.01 -44.77 0.69
CA GLU A 259 -0.25 -45.19 2.07
C GLU A 259 -1.71 -44.88 2.49
N GLU A 260 -2.28 -45.77 3.30
CA GLU A 260 -3.65 -45.67 3.80
C GLU A 260 -3.67 -45.76 5.33
N THR A 261 -4.36 -44.82 5.96
CA THR A 261 -4.63 -44.86 7.41
C THR A 261 -6.14 -44.86 7.62
N ASN A 262 -6.65 -45.86 8.35
CA ASN A 262 -8.08 -45.98 8.68
C ASN A 262 -9.04 -45.91 7.47
N GLY A 263 -8.69 -46.52 6.33
CA GLY A 263 -9.57 -46.48 5.15
C GLY A 263 -9.35 -45.25 4.25
N ILE A 264 -8.44 -44.33 4.62
CA ILE A 264 -8.25 -43.05 3.95
C ILE A 264 -6.85 -43.02 3.34
N LYS A 265 -6.78 -42.85 2.02
CA LYS A 265 -5.52 -42.66 1.30
C LYS A 265 -4.92 -41.30 1.62
N HIS A 266 -3.63 -41.28 1.88
CA HIS A 266 -2.89 -40.05 2.19
C HIS A 266 -2.91 -39.10 0.98
N SER A 267 -2.82 -39.66 -0.24
CA SER A 267 -2.96 -38.91 -1.49
C SER A 267 -4.24 -38.08 -1.54
N ASP A 268 -5.39 -38.65 -1.15
CA ASP A 268 -6.68 -37.98 -1.25
C ASP A 268 -6.76 -36.79 -0.27
N VAL A 269 -6.18 -36.97 0.91
CA VAL A 269 -6.08 -35.92 1.93
C VAL A 269 -5.21 -34.76 1.42
N VAL A 270 -4.02 -35.06 0.90
CA VAL A 270 -3.09 -34.04 0.35
C VAL A 270 -3.69 -33.32 -0.85
N ILE A 271 -4.30 -34.06 -1.78
CA ILE A 271 -4.93 -33.50 -2.98
C ILE A 271 -6.04 -32.50 -2.59
N PHE A 272 -6.88 -32.86 -1.62
CA PHE A 272 -7.94 -31.97 -1.14
C PHE A 272 -7.37 -30.79 -0.35
N HIS A 273 -6.48 -31.06 0.61
CA HIS A 273 -5.94 -30.05 1.53
C HIS A 273 -5.17 -28.94 0.80
N TYR A 274 -4.40 -29.32 -0.23
CA TYR A 274 -3.55 -28.40 -1.00
C TYR A 274 -4.14 -27.99 -2.35
N ASN A 275 -5.43 -28.28 -2.59
CA ASN A 275 -6.14 -27.91 -3.82
C ASN A 275 -5.38 -28.34 -5.10
N VAL A 276 -4.89 -29.58 -5.11
CA VAL A 276 -4.16 -30.18 -6.23
C VAL A 276 -5.17 -30.56 -7.31
N LYS A 277 -4.88 -30.20 -8.57
CA LYS A 277 -5.76 -30.43 -9.72
C LYS A 277 -5.06 -31.27 -10.79
N GLU A 278 -5.83 -32.11 -11.48
CA GLU A 278 -5.33 -32.99 -12.55
C GLU A 278 -4.60 -32.22 -13.67
N LYS A 279 -5.05 -31.02 -14.00
CA LYS A 279 -4.45 -30.15 -15.04
C LYS A 279 -3.55 -29.06 -14.48
N GLY A 280 -3.11 -29.17 -13.23
CA GLY A 280 -2.41 -28.11 -12.51
C GLY A 280 -3.37 -27.07 -11.92
N ASN A 281 -2.89 -26.33 -10.93
CA ASN A 281 -3.67 -25.30 -10.22
C ASN A 281 -3.24 -23.86 -10.54
N VAL A 282 -2.23 -23.69 -11.41
CA VAL A 282 -1.78 -22.39 -11.93
C VAL A 282 -2.50 -22.05 -13.23
N SER A 283 -3.03 -20.82 -13.34
CA SER A 283 -3.70 -20.37 -14.57
C SER A 283 -2.69 -19.87 -15.61
N LEU A 284 -3.02 -20.00 -16.91
CA LEU A 284 -2.15 -19.52 -18.01
C LEU A 284 -1.88 -18.01 -17.96
N ALA A 285 -2.75 -17.22 -17.32
CA ALA A 285 -2.52 -15.78 -17.14
C ALA A 285 -1.43 -15.48 -16.09
N GLN A 286 -1.21 -16.40 -15.15
CA GLN A 286 -0.22 -16.29 -14.08
C GLN A 286 1.11 -16.97 -14.43
N ASP A 287 1.15 -17.71 -15.54
CA ASP A 287 2.33 -18.41 -16.06
C ASP A 287 2.55 -18.04 -17.55
N PRO A 288 3.02 -16.81 -17.83
CA PRO A 288 3.20 -16.33 -19.20
C PRO A 288 4.26 -17.13 -19.97
N HIS A 289 5.23 -17.72 -19.26
CA HIS A 289 6.31 -18.53 -19.82
C HIS A 289 5.92 -20.00 -20.04
N LYS A 290 4.76 -20.42 -19.52
CA LYS A 290 4.19 -21.78 -19.64
C LYS A 290 5.05 -22.85 -18.97
N GLU A 291 5.79 -22.47 -17.93
CA GLU A 291 6.72 -23.34 -17.20
C GLU A 291 6.01 -24.19 -16.15
N LEU A 292 4.83 -23.76 -15.70
CA LEU A 292 4.01 -24.39 -14.66
C LEU A 292 2.79 -25.13 -15.23
N LYS A 293 2.79 -25.41 -16.55
CA LYS A 293 1.71 -26.14 -17.21
C LYS A 293 1.58 -27.56 -16.64
N ASN A 294 0.35 -27.93 -16.24
CA ASN A 294 0.02 -29.19 -15.56
C ASN A 294 0.71 -29.37 -14.20
N LYS A 295 1.33 -28.33 -13.65
CA LYS A 295 1.98 -28.36 -12.35
C LYS A 295 1.07 -27.79 -11.27
N ASN A 296 1.24 -28.30 -10.06
CA ASN A 296 0.54 -27.87 -8.86
C ASN A 296 1.51 -27.27 -7.87
N ILE A 297 1.11 -26.12 -7.32
CA ILE A 297 1.74 -25.48 -6.18
C ILE A 297 0.90 -25.81 -4.96
N LEU A 298 1.50 -26.40 -3.93
CA LEU A 298 0.77 -26.76 -2.73
C LEU A 298 0.32 -25.48 -2.01
N SER A 299 -0.98 -25.30 -1.85
CA SER A 299 -1.55 -24.13 -1.15
C SER A 299 -2.86 -24.51 -0.46
N CYS A 300 -3.01 -24.09 0.79
CA CYS A 300 -4.14 -24.43 1.64
C CYS A 300 -5.11 -23.24 1.75
N PHE A 301 -6.07 -23.10 0.84
CA PHE A 301 -7.05 -22.00 0.95
C PHE A 301 -8.14 -22.25 2.00
N ASP A 302 -8.37 -23.51 2.33
CA ASP A 302 -9.29 -23.96 3.37
C ASP A 302 -8.58 -24.11 4.72
N SER A 303 -9.29 -24.56 5.75
CA SER A 303 -8.69 -24.79 7.08
C SER A 303 -8.44 -26.27 7.36
N TYR A 304 -7.59 -26.57 8.35
CA TYR A 304 -7.44 -27.93 8.89
C TYR A 304 -8.79 -28.53 9.30
N GLU A 305 -9.69 -27.73 9.89
CA GLU A 305 -11.04 -28.14 10.28
C GLU A 305 -11.92 -28.50 9.08
N SER A 306 -11.77 -27.80 7.95
CA SER A 306 -12.49 -28.13 6.71
C SER A 306 -12.05 -29.50 6.18
N THR A 307 -10.74 -29.72 6.11
CA THR A 307 -10.15 -30.99 5.64
C THR A 307 -10.53 -32.14 6.58
N ALA A 308 -10.38 -31.95 7.90
CA ALA A 308 -10.74 -32.95 8.90
C ALA A 308 -12.22 -33.35 8.81
N ARG A 309 -13.13 -32.39 8.62
CA ARG A 309 -14.57 -32.65 8.40
C ARG A 309 -14.84 -33.41 7.10
N LYS A 310 -14.16 -33.07 6.01
CA LYS A 310 -14.34 -33.71 4.70
C LYS A 310 -14.05 -35.22 4.75
N PHE A 311 -12.99 -35.61 5.46
CA PHE A 311 -12.56 -37.00 5.60
C PHE A 311 -13.08 -37.68 6.88
N ASN A 312 -13.86 -36.96 7.70
CA ASN A 312 -14.39 -37.44 8.98
C ASN A 312 -13.29 -37.97 9.93
N ILE A 313 -12.18 -37.24 10.04
CA ILE A 313 -11.04 -37.53 10.92
C ILE A 313 -10.81 -36.43 11.94
N SER A 314 -10.02 -36.71 12.98
CA SER A 314 -9.59 -35.68 13.92
C SER A 314 -8.48 -34.82 13.30
N ILE A 315 -8.36 -33.57 13.79
CA ILE A 315 -7.28 -32.65 13.37
C ILE A 315 -5.90 -33.25 13.70
N VAL A 316 -5.78 -33.98 14.81
CA VAL A 316 -4.54 -34.65 15.20
C VAL A 316 -4.13 -35.70 14.17
N LEU A 317 -5.07 -36.54 13.74
CA LEU A 317 -4.81 -37.55 12.70
C LEU A 317 -4.52 -36.91 11.34
N LEU A 318 -5.22 -35.82 10.99
CA LEU A 318 -4.91 -35.05 9.79
C LEU A 318 -3.47 -34.54 9.79
N LYS A 319 -3.01 -33.93 10.89
CA LYS A 319 -1.63 -33.45 11.01
C LYS A 319 -0.62 -34.60 10.88
N GLU A 320 -0.90 -35.76 11.47
CA GLU A 320 -0.04 -36.95 11.33
C GLU A 320 0.06 -37.43 9.86
N ILE A 321 -1.07 -37.47 9.14
CA ILE A 321 -1.10 -37.83 7.72
C ILE A 321 -0.29 -36.84 6.87
N LEU A 322 -0.48 -35.53 7.11
CA LEU A 322 0.25 -34.48 6.38
C LEU A 322 1.75 -34.55 6.67
N GLU A 323 2.16 -34.73 7.93
CA GLU A 323 3.57 -34.84 8.32
C GLU A 323 4.27 -36.04 7.63
N LYS A 324 3.61 -37.21 7.62
CA LYS A 324 4.11 -38.39 6.88
C LYS A 324 4.21 -38.12 5.38
N SER A 325 3.17 -37.49 4.81
CA SER A 325 3.12 -37.17 3.39
C SER A 325 4.22 -36.18 2.99
N HIS A 326 4.43 -35.12 3.77
CA HIS A 326 5.48 -34.13 3.53
C HIS A 326 6.87 -34.77 3.57
N LYS A 327 7.10 -35.74 4.47
CA LYS A 327 8.36 -36.47 4.51
C LYS A 327 8.62 -37.24 3.21
N VAL A 328 7.62 -37.96 2.69
CA VAL A 328 7.75 -38.68 1.42
C VAL A 328 8.00 -37.72 0.25
N LEU A 329 7.23 -36.63 0.18
CA LEU A 329 7.42 -35.60 -0.84
C LEU A 329 8.80 -34.93 -0.74
N TYR A 330 9.29 -34.68 0.48
CA TYR A 330 10.61 -34.13 0.71
C TYR A 330 11.71 -35.07 0.20
N GLU A 331 11.66 -36.34 0.58
CA GLU A 331 12.63 -37.36 0.15
C GLU A 331 12.67 -37.52 -1.37
N GLU A 332 11.52 -37.46 -2.04
CA GLU A 332 11.46 -37.49 -3.50
C GLU A 332 12.02 -36.21 -4.12
N ARG A 333 11.66 -35.04 -3.57
CA ARG A 333 12.15 -33.75 -4.06
C ARG A 333 13.67 -33.63 -3.98
N GLN A 334 14.32 -34.20 -2.96
CA GLN A 334 15.79 -34.18 -2.84
C GLN A 334 16.52 -34.90 -3.99
N LYS A 335 15.83 -35.72 -4.80
CA LYS A 335 16.41 -36.40 -5.97
C LYS A 335 16.43 -35.52 -7.22
N ARG A 336 15.72 -34.39 -7.21
CA ARG A 336 15.64 -33.43 -8.32
C ARG A 336 16.88 -32.53 -8.34
N PRO A 337 17.29 -31.97 -9.50
CA PRO A 337 18.33 -30.95 -9.54
C PRO A 337 17.94 -29.75 -8.65
N LYS A 338 18.81 -29.42 -7.69
CA LYS A 338 18.55 -28.33 -6.75
C LYS A 338 18.72 -26.96 -7.43
N PRO A 339 17.97 -25.94 -7.00
CA PRO A 339 18.27 -24.56 -7.35
C PRO A 339 19.64 -24.16 -6.79
N ASP A 340 20.32 -23.26 -7.48
CA ASP A 340 21.61 -22.76 -7.03
C ASP A 340 21.44 -21.93 -5.75
N THR A 341 22.47 -21.94 -4.90
CA THR A 341 22.50 -21.13 -3.67
C THR A 341 23.53 -20.02 -3.86
N ASP A 342 23.13 -18.76 -3.66
CA ASP A 342 24.08 -17.65 -3.59
C ASP A 342 24.83 -17.73 -2.26
N THR A 343 26.03 -18.31 -2.33
CA THR A 343 26.90 -18.54 -1.17
C THR A 343 27.57 -17.27 -0.63
N LYS A 344 27.25 -16.09 -1.16
CA LYS A 344 27.59 -14.81 -0.55
C LYS A 344 27.01 -14.76 0.87
N ILE A 345 27.79 -14.26 1.81
CA ILE A 345 27.39 -14.06 3.21
C ILE A 345 27.51 -12.56 3.48
N LEU A 346 26.36 -11.87 3.61
CA LEU A 346 26.28 -10.43 3.88
C LEU A 346 26.15 -10.15 5.38
N THR A 347 26.89 -9.16 5.87
CA THR A 347 26.84 -8.73 7.29
C THR A 347 25.44 -8.25 7.68
N SER A 348 24.80 -7.40 6.87
CA SER A 348 23.44 -6.89 7.10
C SER A 348 22.41 -8.02 7.30
N TRP A 349 22.29 -8.94 6.34
CA TRP A 349 21.27 -10.00 6.38
C TRP A 349 21.55 -11.04 7.46
N ASN A 350 22.84 -11.31 7.76
CA ASN A 350 23.20 -12.14 8.89
C ASN A 350 22.83 -11.45 10.22
N GLY A 351 22.96 -10.12 10.32
CA GLY A 351 22.47 -9.34 11.47
C GLY A 351 20.97 -9.53 11.72
N LEU A 352 20.15 -9.45 10.66
CA LEU A 352 18.71 -9.75 10.75
C LEU A 352 18.45 -11.20 11.17
N MET A 353 19.18 -12.17 10.61
CA MET A 353 18.96 -13.59 10.95
C MET A 353 19.42 -13.92 12.38
N ILE A 354 20.47 -13.27 12.89
CA ILE A 354 20.87 -13.33 14.29
C ILE A 354 19.72 -12.85 15.18
N SER A 355 19.08 -11.73 14.84
CA SER A 355 17.86 -11.24 15.53
C SER A 355 16.73 -12.30 15.50
N GLY A 356 16.47 -12.91 14.34
CA GLY A 356 15.46 -13.96 14.18
C GLY A 356 15.68 -15.17 15.11
N PHE A 357 16.88 -15.76 15.10
CA PHE A 357 17.23 -16.88 15.99
C PHE A 357 17.24 -16.47 17.47
N ALA A 358 17.73 -15.27 17.81
CA ALA A 358 17.78 -14.78 19.18
C ALA A 358 16.37 -14.57 19.75
N LYS A 359 15.48 -13.89 19.01
CA LYS A 359 14.07 -13.70 19.39
C LYS A 359 13.34 -15.03 19.51
N ALA A 360 13.48 -15.93 18.54
CA ALA A 360 12.84 -17.25 18.60
C ALA A 360 13.34 -18.09 19.78
N GLY A 361 14.66 -18.09 20.02
CA GLY A 361 15.25 -18.78 21.18
C GLY A 361 14.74 -18.24 22.51
N PHE A 362 14.57 -16.92 22.63
CA PHE A 362 14.01 -16.27 23.82
C PHE A 362 12.53 -16.60 24.03
N VAL A 363 11.71 -16.45 22.98
CA VAL A 363 10.26 -16.61 23.05
C VAL A 363 9.85 -18.08 23.19
N LEU A 364 10.48 -18.99 22.43
CA LEU A 364 10.16 -20.42 22.41
C LEU A 364 10.97 -21.22 23.45
N LYS A 365 11.78 -20.54 24.27
CA LYS A 365 12.67 -21.14 25.28
C LYS A 365 13.57 -22.24 24.71
N ASN A 366 14.10 -22.00 23.50
CA ASN A 366 14.95 -22.96 22.81
C ASN A 366 16.41 -22.53 22.81
N GLN A 367 17.21 -23.14 23.68
CA GLN A 367 18.64 -22.84 23.81
C GLN A 367 19.43 -23.14 22.54
N SER A 368 19.01 -24.10 21.71
CA SER A 368 19.71 -24.41 20.45
C SER A 368 19.64 -23.25 19.46
N TYR A 369 18.54 -22.49 19.45
CA TYR A 369 18.40 -21.29 18.62
C TYR A 369 19.29 -20.15 19.10
N ILE A 370 19.37 -19.94 20.42
CA ILE A 370 20.30 -18.96 21.01
C ILE A 370 21.74 -19.32 20.65
N ASN A 371 22.12 -20.60 20.79
CA ASN A 371 23.46 -21.07 20.44
C ASN A 371 23.75 -20.91 18.94
N ARG A 372 22.75 -21.10 18.07
CA ARG A 372 22.88 -20.88 16.62
C ARG A 372 23.11 -19.40 16.29
N ALA A 373 22.44 -18.49 16.99
CA ALA A 373 22.66 -17.04 16.87
C ALA A 373 24.06 -16.65 17.36
N ILE A 374 24.53 -17.20 18.49
CA ILE A 374 25.89 -17.01 19.01
C ILE A 374 26.93 -17.47 17.98
N LEU A 375 26.71 -18.63 17.34
CA LEU A 375 27.61 -19.16 16.31
C LEU A 375 27.71 -18.21 15.10
N ALA A 376 26.57 -17.68 14.65
CA ALA A 376 26.54 -16.70 13.56
C ALA A 376 27.21 -15.37 13.94
N ALA A 377 26.95 -14.83 15.13
CA ALA A 377 27.60 -13.60 15.60
C ALA A 377 29.13 -13.75 15.69
N ASN A 378 29.61 -14.89 16.20
CA ASN A 378 31.03 -15.21 16.23
C ASN A 378 31.63 -15.39 14.84
N PHE A 379 30.87 -15.95 13.89
CA PHE A 379 31.29 -16.03 12.49
C PHE A 379 31.53 -14.63 11.92
N ILE A 380 30.58 -13.71 12.08
CA ILE A 380 30.72 -12.31 11.63
C ILE A 380 31.93 -11.65 12.30
N LYS A 381 32.07 -11.81 13.62
CA LYS A 381 33.21 -11.25 14.38
C LYS A 381 34.56 -11.75 13.87
N LYS A 382 34.63 -13.00 13.43
CA LYS A 382 35.87 -13.64 12.96
C LYS A 382 36.23 -13.28 11.52
N PHE A 383 35.25 -13.20 10.63
CA PHE A 383 35.51 -13.13 9.17
C PHE A 383 35.10 -11.81 8.51
N LEU A 384 34.25 -11.02 9.17
CA LEU A 384 33.64 -9.81 8.62
C LEU A 384 33.82 -8.58 9.52
N TYR A 385 34.70 -8.66 10.51
CA TYR A 385 35.05 -7.56 11.40
C TYR A 385 36.58 -7.44 11.52
N SER A 386 37.13 -6.25 11.30
CA SER A 386 38.52 -5.94 11.61
C SER A 386 38.62 -5.49 13.07
N GLU A 387 39.27 -6.29 13.92
CA GLU A 387 39.44 -5.94 15.34
C GLU A 387 40.46 -4.80 15.55
N GLU A 388 41.46 -4.68 14.66
CA GLU A 388 42.47 -3.63 14.70
C GLU A 388 41.86 -2.26 14.34
N ASP A 389 41.11 -2.21 13.22
CA ASP A 389 40.57 -0.98 12.68
C ASP A 389 39.12 -0.68 13.13
N LYS A 390 38.50 -1.65 13.81
CA LYS A 390 37.12 -1.61 14.34
C LYS A 390 36.00 -1.40 13.31
N PHE A 391 36.19 -1.72 12.03
CA PHE A 391 35.13 -1.62 11.01
C PHE A 391 34.66 -3.00 10.51
N LEU A 392 33.46 -3.02 9.91
CA LEU A 392 32.84 -4.19 9.29
C LEU A 392 33.15 -4.27 7.79
N PHE A 393 33.33 -5.49 7.29
CA PHE A 393 33.27 -5.80 5.87
C PHE A 393 31.83 -6.10 5.45
N ARG A 394 31.46 -5.78 4.21
CA ARG A 394 30.13 -6.03 3.66
C ARG A 394 29.82 -7.52 3.54
N CYS A 395 30.75 -8.28 2.97
CA CYS A 395 30.49 -9.68 2.63
C CYS A 395 31.73 -10.55 2.56
N CYS A 396 31.52 -11.86 2.61
CA CYS A 396 32.50 -12.90 2.28
C CYS A 396 31.80 -14.00 1.47
N TYR A 397 32.57 -14.97 0.97
CA TYR A 397 32.09 -16.02 0.08
C TYR A 397 32.59 -17.39 0.52
N LYS A 398 31.82 -18.43 0.19
CA LYS A 398 32.27 -19.82 0.27
C LYS A 398 33.18 -20.13 -0.93
N GLY A 399 34.43 -20.49 -0.67
CA GLY A 399 35.36 -20.98 -1.70
C GLY A 399 35.09 -22.44 -2.08
N ASP A 400 35.72 -22.91 -3.16
CA ASP A 400 35.49 -24.24 -3.77
C ASP A 400 35.68 -25.43 -2.80
N THR A 401 36.59 -25.29 -1.84
CA THR A 401 36.90 -26.30 -0.82
C THR A 401 36.06 -26.15 0.47
N GLY A 402 35.12 -25.20 0.50
CA GLY A 402 34.31 -24.87 1.67
C GLY A 402 34.97 -23.90 2.67
N GLN A 403 36.13 -23.33 2.33
CA GLN A 403 36.78 -22.29 3.14
C GLN A 403 36.15 -20.91 2.93
N ILE A 404 36.27 -20.03 3.92
CA ILE A 404 35.85 -18.63 3.76
C ILE A 404 36.86 -17.89 2.91
N SER A 405 36.36 -17.17 1.91
CA SER A 405 37.14 -16.38 0.97
C SER A 405 36.68 -14.93 0.97
N GLN A 406 37.63 -14.04 0.70
CA GLN A 406 37.43 -12.60 0.53
C GLN A 406 37.88 -12.20 -0.88
N THR A 407 37.31 -11.12 -1.40
CA THR A 407 37.80 -10.51 -2.64
C THR A 407 39.21 -9.93 -2.43
N SER A 408 39.96 -9.73 -3.51
CA SER A 408 41.29 -9.11 -3.45
C SER A 408 41.27 -7.71 -2.82
N SER A 409 40.16 -7.00 -3.00
CA SER A 409 39.82 -5.75 -2.32
C SER A 409 38.48 -5.93 -1.59
N PRO A 410 38.48 -6.26 -0.29
CA PRO A 410 37.26 -6.39 0.50
C PRO A 410 36.46 -5.10 0.53
N ILE A 411 35.14 -5.22 0.44
CA ILE A 411 34.22 -4.08 0.45
C ILE A 411 33.92 -3.71 1.91
N ALA A 412 34.11 -2.45 2.28
CA ALA A 412 33.72 -1.95 3.60
C ALA A 412 32.19 -1.98 3.75
N GLY A 413 31.72 -2.20 4.97
CA GLY A 413 30.28 -2.23 5.27
C GLY A 413 29.60 -0.88 5.03
N PHE A 414 28.33 -0.93 4.67
CA PHE A 414 27.42 0.20 4.53
C PHE A 414 26.61 0.37 5.82
N LEU A 415 25.82 1.44 5.92
CA LEU A 415 24.96 1.72 7.08
C LEU A 415 24.17 0.49 7.55
N ASP A 416 23.55 -0.23 6.62
CA ASP A 416 22.70 -1.40 6.93
C ASP A 416 23.47 -2.55 7.58
N ASP A 417 24.75 -2.73 7.25
CA ASP A 417 25.60 -3.76 7.87
C ASP A 417 25.77 -3.50 9.37
N TYR A 418 25.92 -2.23 9.73
CA TYR A 418 26.02 -1.82 11.14
C TYR A 418 24.65 -1.86 11.80
N ALA A 419 23.64 -1.21 11.20
CA ALA A 419 22.32 -1.07 11.80
C ALA A 419 21.68 -2.43 12.09
N PHE A 420 21.74 -3.38 11.15
CA PHE A 420 21.10 -4.68 11.32
C PHE A 420 21.90 -5.61 12.23
N LEU A 421 23.24 -5.56 12.18
CA LEU A 421 24.07 -6.33 13.10
C LEU A 421 23.91 -5.84 14.54
N ILE A 422 23.89 -4.53 14.78
CA ILE A 422 23.65 -3.95 16.11
C ILE A 422 22.29 -4.41 16.64
N ARG A 423 21.24 -4.39 15.82
CA ARG A 423 19.92 -4.92 16.21
C ARG A 423 20.00 -6.39 16.62
N GLY A 424 20.67 -7.22 15.80
CA GLY A 424 20.91 -8.64 16.10
C GLY A 424 21.67 -8.86 17.40
N LEU A 425 22.70 -8.07 17.69
CA LEU A 425 23.49 -8.15 18.92
C LEU A 425 22.70 -7.73 20.16
N LEU A 426 21.84 -6.72 20.05
CA LEU A 426 20.95 -6.32 21.15
C LEU A 426 19.93 -7.41 21.48
N ASP A 427 19.35 -8.05 20.46
CA ASP A 427 18.43 -9.19 20.65
C ASP A 427 19.16 -10.45 21.16
N LEU A 428 20.41 -10.65 20.73
CA LEU A 428 21.28 -11.70 21.24
C LEU A 428 21.64 -11.48 22.70
N TYR A 429 21.91 -10.25 23.11
CA TYR A 429 22.10 -9.89 24.52
C TYR A 429 20.84 -10.21 25.34
N GLU A 430 19.64 -9.82 24.90
CA GLU A 430 18.40 -10.13 25.65
C GLU A 430 18.17 -11.63 25.83
N SER A 431 18.52 -12.42 24.82
CA SER A 431 18.31 -13.87 24.84
C SER A 431 19.37 -14.63 25.63
N SER A 432 20.65 -14.23 25.53
CA SER A 432 21.78 -14.91 26.18
C SER A 432 22.15 -14.34 27.56
N LEU A 433 21.77 -13.08 27.81
CA LEU A 433 22.17 -12.25 28.95
C LEU A 433 23.69 -12.01 29.05
N ASP A 434 24.41 -12.21 27.95
CA ASP A 434 25.87 -12.00 27.88
C ASP A 434 26.19 -10.57 27.44
N ALA A 435 26.76 -9.79 28.36
CA ALA A 435 27.03 -8.38 28.19
C ALA A 435 28.09 -8.07 27.11
N ASP A 436 28.88 -9.06 26.66
CA ASP A 436 29.87 -8.86 25.61
C ASP A 436 29.21 -8.49 24.27
N TRP A 437 28.00 -9.01 24.00
CA TRP A 437 27.23 -8.66 22.80
C TRP A 437 26.76 -7.21 22.84
N LEU A 438 26.30 -6.74 24.00
CA LEU A 438 25.91 -5.35 24.21
C LEU A 438 27.12 -4.40 24.08
N GLN A 439 28.28 -4.80 24.59
CA GLN A 439 29.52 -4.02 24.43
C GLN A 439 29.94 -3.91 22.96
N TRP A 440 29.83 -5.02 22.22
CA TRP A 440 30.16 -5.00 20.80
C TRP A 440 29.16 -4.16 20.01
N ALA A 441 27.87 -4.24 20.33
CA ALA A 441 26.83 -3.38 19.77
C ALA A 441 27.12 -1.88 19.99
N GLU A 442 27.57 -1.50 21.19
CA GLU A 442 28.02 -0.12 21.47
C GLU A 442 29.21 0.28 20.60
N THR A 443 30.24 -0.57 20.51
CA THR A 443 31.45 -0.30 19.72
C THR A 443 31.10 -0.10 18.23
N LEU A 444 30.20 -0.92 17.72
CA LEU A 444 29.72 -0.80 16.35
C LEU A 444 28.86 0.45 16.15
N GLN A 445 28.03 0.85 17.13
CA GLN A 445 27.27 2.09 17.05
C GLN A 445 28.19 3.32 17.04
N GLU A 446 29.25 3.33 17.83
CA GLU A 446 30.25 4.40 17.80
C GLU A 446 30.95 4.49 16.44
N THR A 447 31.28 3.33 15.86
CA THR A 447 31.86 3.25 14.52
C THR A 447 30.86 3.72 13.46
N GLN A 448 29.59 3.32 13.57
CA GLN A 448 28.52 3.77 12.68
C GLN A 448 28.37 5.29 12.74
N ASN A 449 28.41 5.88 13.94
CA ASN A 449 28.36 7.32 14.13
C ASN A 449 29.55 8.01 13.45
N ALA A 450 30.76 7.47 13.61
CA ALA A 450 31.96 8.06 13.01
C ALA A 450 31.97 7.99 11.47
N LEU A 451 31.46 6.90 10.89
CA LEU A 451 31.52 6.67 9.44
C LEU A 451 30.35 7.32 8.68
N PHE A 452 29.14 7.27 9.23
CA PHE A 452 27.91 7.53 8.47
C PHE A 452 27.14 8.78 8.90
N TRP A 453 27.40 9.34 10.09
CA TRP A 453 26.63 10.49 10.58
C TRP A 453 26.80 11.75 9.73
N ASP A 454 25.71 12.45 9.44
CA ASP A 454 25.71 13.78 8.81
C ASP A 454 25.73 14.88 9.88
N GLU A 455 26.91 15.46 10.10
CA GLU A 455 27.09 16.60 11.04
C GLU A 455 26.31 17.87 10.64
N THR A 456 25.86 17.97 9.38
CA THR A 456 25.16 19.18 8.88
C THR A 456 23.66 19.07 9.01
N ASN A 457 23.06 17.94 8.62
CA ASN A 457 21.60 17.77 8.60
C ASN A 457 21.09 16.60 9.45
N ALA A 458 21.93 16.00 10.30
CA ALA A 458 21.62 14.82 11.12
C ALA A 458 21.18 13.57 10.34
N GLY A 459 21.06 12.43 11.02
CA GLY A 459 20.80 11.13 10.37
C GLY A 459 22.05 10.57 9.69
N TYR A 460 21.92 9.38 9.10
CA TYR A 460 23.04 8.62 8.57
C TYR A 460 23.00 8.54 7.04
N PHE A 461 24.14 8.79 6.40
CA PHE A 461 24.38 8.44 4.99
C PHE A 461 24.49 6.92 4.84
N SER A 462 24.08 6.38 3.70
CA SER A 462 24.20 4.95 3.43
C SER A 462 25.65 4.50 3.27
N SER A 463 26.49 5.35 2.67
CA SER A 463 27.90 5.10 2.37
C SER A 463 28.87 5.78 3.33
N SER A 464 30.07 5.18 3.47
CA SER A 464 31.11 5.63 4.41
C SER A 464 31.71 6.98 4.03
N SER A 465 32.04 7.80 5.02
CA SER A 465 32.78 9.07 4.85
C SER A 465 34.21 8.88 4.34
N LEU A 466 34.76 7.65 4.44
CA LEU A 466 36.10 7.32 4.01
C LEU A 466 36.19 6.95 2.53
N ASP A 467 35.06 6.64 1.89
CA ASP A 467 35.04 6.29 0.47
C ASP A 467 35.07 7.54 -0.41
N LYS A 468 36.27 7.88 -0.88
CA LYS A 468 36.51 9.04 -1.75
C LYS A 468 36.01 8.84 -3.19
N SER A 469 35.59 7.62 -3.56
CA SER A 469 35.04 7.36 -4.90
C SER A 469 33.59 7.85 -5.03
N ILE A 470 32.88 7.99 -3.91
CA ILE A 470 31.50 8.47 -3.85
C ILE A 470 31.50 10.00 -3.76
N LEU A 471 31.23 10.66 -4.89
CA LEU A 471 31.26 12.13 -5.00
C LEU A 471 30.12 12.82 -4.23
N LEU A 472 28.97 12.16 -4.14
CA LEU A 472 27.79 12.63 -3.42
C LEU A 472 27.30 11.49 -2.55
N ARG A 473 27.37 11.68 -1.23
CA ARG A 473 26.77 10.78 -0.26
C ARG A 473 25.33 11.18 -0.08
N SER A 474 24.43 10.24 -0.23
CA SER A 474 23.02 10.43 0.05
C SER A 474 22.64 9.67 1.32
N LYS A 475 21.66 10.22 2.03
CA LYS A 475 20.87 9.42 2.95
C LYS A 475 19.94 8.52 2.15
N GLU A 476 19.52 9.06 0.98
CA GLU A 476 18.70 8.53 -0.12
C GLU A 476 19.54 7.88 -1.21
N GLU A 477 20.03 6.66 -1.01
CA GLU A 477 20.56 5.90 -2.15
C GLU A 477 19.36 5.41 -2.99
N ASP A 478 19.06 6.11 -4.09
CA ASP A 478 17.89 5.92 -4.97
C ASP A 478 16.50 6.23 -4.36
N TYR A 479 15.64 6.86 -5.18
CA TYR A 479 14.26 7.27 -4.87
C TYR A 479 13.32 6.15 -4.33
N LEU A 480 13.81 4.91 -4.25
CA LEU A 480 13.06 3.71 -3.88
C LEU A 480 13.62 2.95 -2.66
N ILE A 481 14.85 3.23 -2.17
CA ILE A 481 15.49 2.40 -1.11
C ILE A 481 15.41 3.04 0.29
N ASP A 482 15.12 4.35 0.37
CA ASP A 482 14.84 5.04 1.64
C ASP A 482 13.40 4.91 2.12
N GLN A 483 12.76 3.78 1.81
CA GLN A 483 11.47 3.39 2.35
C GLN A 483 11.65 2.12 3.14
N ASP A 484 10.90 1.98 4.23
CA ASP A 484 10.79 0.69 4.89
C ASP A 484 9.94 -0.21 3.98
N GLY A 485 10.61 -0.91 3.08
CA GLY A 485 10.01 -1.79 2.09
C GLY A 485 10.01 -3.24 2.57
N VAL A 486 10.54 -4.12 1.73
CA VAL A 486 10.77 -5.53 2.10
C VAL A 486 11.92 -5.63 3.10
N GLU A 487 12.96 -4.81 2.93
CA GLU A 487 14.00 -4.55 3.94
C GLU A 487 13.69 -3.22 4.66
N PRO A 488 13.95 -3.12 5.98
CA PRO A 488 13.83 -1.87 6.70
C PRO A 488 14.98 -0.94 6.29
N CYS A 489 14.80 0.38 6.32
CA CYS A 489 15.91 1.26 6.01
C CYS A 489 16.91 1.35 7.19
N GLY A 490 18.21 1.49 6.89
CA GLY A 490 19.25 1.56 7.92
C GLY A 490 19.05 2.67 8.95
N ASN A 491 18.48 3.82 8.53
CA ASN A 491 18.13 4.92 9.43
C ASN A 491 17.01 4.51 10.42
N SER A 492 15.94 3.86 9.95
CA SER A 492 14.85 3.36 10.80
C SER A 492 15.36 2.43 11.89
N VAL A 493 16.18 1.45 11.52
CA VAL A 493 16.75 0.48 12.46
C VAL A 493 17.76 1.16 13.41
N SER A 494 18.53 2.13 12.91
CA SER A 494 19.47 2.90 13.74
C SER A 494 18.75 3.69 14.84
N VAL A 495 17.58 4.28 14.57
CA VAL A 495 16.79 4.97 15.61
C VAL A 495 16.37 3.99 16.71
N HIS A 496 15.89 2.79 16.37
CA HIS A 496 15.59 1.73 17.36
C HIS A 496 16.82 1.38 18.19
N ASN A 497 17.98 1.17 17.54
CA ASN A 497 19.22 0.83 18.21
C ASN A 497 19.68 1.92 19.17
N LEU A 498 19.66 3.18 18.75
CA LEU A 498 20.03 4.35 19.57
C LEU A 498 19.11 4.48 20.80
N ILE A 499 17.80 4.27 20.65
CA ILE A 499 16.85 4.30 21.78
C ILE A 499 17.16 3.18 22.78
N ARG A 500 17.41 1.95 22.30
CA ARG A 500 17.75 0.82 23.18
C ARG A 500 19.11 1.01 23.85
N LEU A 501 20.15 1.37 23.11
CA LEU A 501 21.50 1.61 23.63
C LEU A 501 21.55 2.77 24.61
N SER A 502 20.88 3.89 24.31
CA SER A 502 20.78 5.03 25.25
C SER A 502 20.16 4.63 26.57
N THR A 503 19.17 3.73 26.54
CA THR A 503 18.50 3.26 27.75
C THR A 503 19.35 2.24 28.51
N TYR A 504 19.95 1.26 27.82
CA TYR A 504 20.86 0.29 28.44
C TYR A 504 22.09 0.95 29.08
N LEU A 505 22.66 1.96 28.42
CA LEU A 505 23.95 2.54 28.82
C LEU A 505 23.83 3.87 29.57
N HIS A 506 22.60 4.34 29.81
CA HIS A 506 22.32 5.68 30.35
C HIS A 506 23.05 6.81 29.59
N ARG A 507 23.04 6.72 28.26
CA ARG A 507 23.72 7.64 27.34
C ARG A 507 22.75 8.58 26.64
N ASN A 508 22.62 9.80 27.17
CA ASN A 508 21.73 10.82 26.60
C ASN A 508 22.15 11.26 25.18
N ASP A 509 23.45 11.25 24.87
CA ASP A 509 23.98 11.60 23.56
C ASP A 509 23.42 10.70 22.44
N LEU A 510 23.24 9.40 22.73
CA LEU A 510 22.63 8.46 21.78
C LEU A 510 21.12 8.73 21.62
N ARG A 511 20.43 9.11 22.70
CA ARG A 511 19.00 9.50 22.65
C ARG A 511 18.81 10.79 21.86
N GLU A 512 19.71 11.76 22.00
CA GLU A 512 19.73 13.01 21.22
C GLU A 512 19.89 12.70 19.73
N LYS A 513 20.86 11.87 19.35
CA LYS A 513 21.02 11.43 17.94
C LYS A 513 19.78 10.74 17.38
N ALA A 514 19.06 9.95 18.19
CA ALA A 514 17.78 9.36 17.77
C ALA A 514 16.74 10.45 17.47
N GLY A 515 16.62 11.45 18.35
CA GLY A 515 15.74 12.61 18.16
C GLY A 515 16.11 13.45 16.94
N GLU A 516 17.39 13.73 16.73
CA GLU A 516 17.91 14.47 15.56
C GLU A 516 17.64 13.71 14.25
N THR A 517 17.79 12.39 14.25
CA THR A 517 17.44 11.55 13.09
C THR A 517 15.93 11.63 12.82
N LEU A 518 15.08 11.47 13.84
CA LEU A 518 13.62 11.59 13.68
C LEU A 518 13.19 13.00 13.22
N ALA A 519 13.88 14.05 13.67
CA ALA A 519 13.66 15.41 13.20
C ALA A 519 14.05 15.58 11.72
N CYS A 520 15.16 14.97 11.29
CA CYS A 520 15.59 14.95 9.87
C CYS A 520 14.51 14.33 8.95
N PHE A 521 13.80 13.29 9.41
CA PHE A 521 12.74 12.62 8.65
C PHE A 521 11.31 13.12 8.97
N SER A 522 11.17 14.15 9.80
CA SER A 522 9.88 14.65 10.34
C SER A 522 8.87 15.01 9.25
N GLU A 523 9.29 15.71 8.19
CA GLU A 523 8.39 16.06 7.07
C GLU A 523 7.88 14.82 6.33
N ARG A 524 8.74 13.82 6.11
CA ARG A 524 8.34 12.56 5.47
C ARG A 524 7.39 11.77 6.35
N LEU A 525 7.64 11.71 7.66
CA LEU A 525 6.75 11.07 8.64
C LEU A 525 5.39 11.77 8.73
N LYS A 526 5.34 13.11 8.61
CA LYS A 526 4.07 13.86 8.58
C LYS A 526 3.31 13.66 7.27
N MET A 527 4.00 13.66 6.13
CA MET A 527 3.35 13.58 4.81
C MET A 527 2.98 12.15 4.42
N PHE A 528 3.93 11.21 4.53
CA PHE A 528 3.85 9.84 4.02
C PHE A 528 4.42 8.81 5.02
N PRO A 529 3.84 8.67 6.23
CA PRO A 529 4.38 7.75 7.23
C PRO A 529 4.33 6.27 6.81
N ILE A 530 3.39 5.88 5.92
CA ILE A 530 3.36 4.53 5.32
C ILE A 530 4.63 4.16 4.53
N ALA A 531 5.44 5.14 4.12
CA ALA A 531 6.73 4.88 3.48
C ALA A 531 7.83 4.52 4.49
N LEU A 532 7.61 4.79 5.78
CA LEU A 532 8.56 4.52 6.87
C LEU A 532 7.87 3.90 8.12
N PRO A 533 7.14 2.77 8.00
CA PRO A 533 6.53 2.08 9.14
C PRO A 533 7.53 1.70 10.25
N GLU A 534 8.74 1.24 9.92
CA GLU A 534 9.75 0.88 10.93
C GLU A 534 10.25 2.12 11.67
N MET A 535 10.46 3.24 10.97
CA MET A 535 10.79 4.51 11.63
C MET A 535 9.63 5.05 12.45
N THR A 536 8.39 4.89 11.98
CA THR A 536 7.19 5.32 12.70
C THR A 536 7.03 4.51 13.99
N SER A 537 7.36 3.21 13.94
CA SER A 537 7.51 2.35 15.10
C SER A 537 8.61 2.84 16.06
N ALA A 538 9.75 3.30 15.55
CA ALA A 538 10.82 3.89 16.34
C ALA A 538 10.41 5.24 16.98
N LEU A 539 9.65 6.05 16.24
CA LEU A 539 9.08 7.32 16.72
C LEU A 539 8.15 7.08 17.92
N MET A 540 7.34 6.03 17.88
CA MET A 540 6.51 5.64 19.03
C MET A 540 7.38 5.31 20.25
N LEU A 541 8.47 4.55 20.10
CA LEU A 541 9.37 4.23 21.23
C LEU A 541 10.16 5.45 21.72
N TYR A 542 10.42 6.43 20.85
CA TYR A 542 11.08 7.66 21.25
C TYR A 542 10.19 8.48 22.20
N HIS A 543 8.90 8.64 21.85
CA HIS A 543 7.91 9.37 22.65
C HIS A 543 7.46 8.59 23.89
N ASN A 544 7.30 7.27 23.78
CA ASN A 544 6.87 6.42 24.88
C ASN A 544 8.10 5.67 25.41
N PHE A 545 8.67 6.09 26.54
CA PHE A 545 9.85 5.44 27.11
C PHE A 545 9.63 3.92 27.20
N PRO A 546 10.58 3.11 26.68
CA PRO A 546 10.42 1.66 26.71
C PRO A 546 10.25 1.13 28.12
N THR A 547 9.44 0.07 28.27
CA THR A 547 9.31 -0.62 29.56
C THR A 547 10.64 -1.28 29.90
N GLN A 548 11.19 -0.93 31.06
CA GLN A 548 12.44 -1.50 31.57
C GLN A 548 12.09 -2.53 32.64
N VAL A 549 12.61 -3.75 32.48
CA VAL A 549 12.45 -4.83 33.44
C VAL A 549 13.84 -5.25 33.91
N PHE A 550 14.14 -4.97 35.18
CA PHE A 550 15.36 -5.40 35.81
C PHE A 550 15.08 -6.55 36.77
N ILE A 551 15.85 -7.63 36.69
CA ILE A 551 15.69 -8.78 37.60
C ILE A 551 16.96 -8.94 38.42
N ALA A 552 16.88 -8.81 39.73
CA ALA A 552 18.00 -9.01 40.64
C ALA A 552 18.00 -10.45 41.18
N GLY A 553 19.01 -11.23 40.82
CA GLY A 553 19.15 -12.63 41.21
C GLY A 553 20.16 -13.37 40.34
N PRO A 554 20.70 -14.52 40.78
CA PRO A 554 21.58 -15.34 39.94
C PRO A 554 20.84 -15.82 38.70
N THR A 555 21.46 -15.71 37.53
CA THR A 555 20.85 -16.02 36.23
C THR A 555 20.32 -17.46 36.13
N GLU A 556 21.03 -18.42 36.72
CA GLU A 556 20.67 -19.84 36.68
C GLU A 556 19.69 -20.27 37.80
N ASP A 557 19.28 -19.33 38.67
CA ASP A 557 18.35 -19.64 39.76
C ASP A 557 16.91 -19.82 39.23
N ASN A 558 16.18 -20.79 39.79
CA ASN A 558 14.81 -21.10 39.38
C ASN A 558 13.85 -19.91 39.57
N SER A 559 14.03 -19.09 40.62
CA SER A 559 13.19 -17.90 40.84
C SER A 559 13.47 -16.82 39.80
N THR A 560 14.73 -16.65 39.38
CA THR A 560 15.09 -15.76 38.26
C THR A 560 14.49 -16.23 36.95
N GLN A 561 14.59 -17.53 36.64
CA GLN A 561 14.01 -18.10 35.41
C GLN A 561 12.48 -17.97 35.37
N ALA A 562 11.80 -18.14 36.52
CA ALA A 562 10.36 -17.95 36.60
C ALA A 562 9.93 -16.50 36.29
N LEU A 563 10.70 -15.50 36.74
CA LEU A 563 10.45 -14.09 36.41
C LEU A 563 10.78 -13.78 34.93
N LEU A 564 11.89 -14.33 34.42
CA LEU A 564 12.24 -14.21 32.99
C LEU A 564 11.17 -14.81 32.09
N ASP A 565 10.55 -15.90 32.50
CA ASP A 565 9.46 -16.55 31.76
C ASP A 565 8.23 -15.66 31.62
N VAL A 566 7.93 -14.85 32.63
CA VAL A 566 6.86 -13.84 32.53
C VAL A 566 7.21 -12.81 31.45
N VAL A 567 8.44 -12.30 31.45
CA VAL A 567 8.92 -11.33 30.44
C VAL A 567 8.90 -11.93 29.04
N ARG A 568 9.37 -13.18 28.86
CA ARG A 568 9.33 -13.94 27.60
C ARG A 568 7.91 -14.09 27.07
N SER A 569 6.94 -14.24 27.97
CA SER A 569 5.53 -14.43 27.62
C SER A 569 4.78 -13.14 27.28
N ARG A 570 5.42 -11.97 27.31
CA ARG A 570 4.76 -10.68 27.06
C ARG A 570 5.39 -9.96 25.87
N PHE A 571 4.53 -9.52 24.96
CA PHE A 571 4.93 -8.65 23.87
C PHE A 571 5.11 -7.25 24.45
N MET A 572 6.32 -6.71 24.34
CA MET A 572 6.71 -5.41 24.85
C MET A 572 7.69 -4.79 23.84
N PRO A 573 7.19 -3.98 22.90
CA PRO A 573 7.99 -3.22 21.94
C PRO A 573 9.17 -2.50 22.59
N GLY A 574 10.36 -2.67 22.02
CA GLY A 574 11.57 -1.96 22.45
C GLY A 574 11.99 -2.21 23.91
N ARG A 575 11.44 -3.24 24.58
CA ARG A 575 11.71 -3.52 25.99
C ARG A 575 13.20 -3.51 26.31
N ILE A 576 13.51 -3.19 27.55
CA ILE A 576 14.86 -3.21 28.08
C ILE A 576 14.87 -4.24 29.21
N LEU A 577 15.48 -5.39 28.94
CA LEU A 577 15.67 -6.46 29.93
C LEU A 577 17.13 -6.51 30.38
N ALA A 578 17.36 -6.49 31.69
CA ALA A 578 18.68 -6.75 32.26
C ALA A 578 18.57 -7.57 33.56
N VAL A 579 19.50 -8.49 33.75
CA VAL A 579 19.59 -9.31 34.96
C VAL A 579 20.78 -8.84 35.79
N ALA A 580 20.53 -8.43 37.02
CA ALA A 580 21.53 -8.02 37.98
C ALA A 580 22.02 -9.25 38.76
N ASP A 581 22.87 -10.08 38.14
CA ASP A 581 23.38 -11.34 38.71
C ASP A 581 24.67 -11.22 39.56
N GLY A 582 25.07 -9.98 39.85
CA GLY A 582 26.22 -9.61 40.67
C GLY A 582 27.45 -9.22 39.82
N PRO A 583 28.46 -8.55 40.42
CA PRO A 583 29.64 -8.06 39.69
C PRO A 583 30.49 -9.14 39.02
N GLY A 584 30.37 -10.40 39.46
CA GLY A 584 31.06 -11.56 38.88
C GLY A 584 30.20 -12.43 37.97
N GLY A 585 28.95 -12.03 37.71
CA GLY A 585 28.04 -12.72 36.81
C GLY A 585 28.17 -12.26 35.35
N ARG A 586 27.25 -12.70 34.48
CA ARG A 586 27.25 -12.38 33.05
C ARG A 586 26.99 -10.89 32.77
N ALA A 587 26.36 -10.17 33.72
CA ALA A 587 26.16 -8.73 33.64
C ALA A 587 27.33 -7.91 34.22
N GLY A 588 28.49 -8.52 34.51
CA GLY A 588 29.61 -7.88 35.21
C GLY A 588 30.07 -6.55 34.60
N LEU A 589 29.98 -6.38 33.27
CA LEU A 589 30.27 -5.11 32.59
C LEU A 589 29.20 -4.04 32.87
N LEU A 590 27.92 -4.42 32.83
CA LEU A 590 26.80 -3.51 33.10
C LEU A 590 26.81 -3.03 34.53
N TYR A 591 27.18 -3.89 35.48
CA TYR A 591 27.43 -3.47 36.86
C TYR A 591 28.42 -2.31 36.90
N ARG A 592 29.59 -2.39 36.25
CA ARG A 592 30.58 -1.29 36.30
C ARG A 592 30.09 0.04 35.74
N ARG A 593 29.11 0.03 34.83
CA ARG A 593 28.66 1.22 34.10
C ARG A 593 27.33 1.80 34.58
N ILE A 594 26.46 0.96 35.14
CA ILE A 594 25.11 1.34 35.55
C ILE A 594 25.03 1.35 37.08
N GLU A 595 25.06 2.54 37.68
CA GLU A 595 24.97 2.69 39.13
C GLU A 595 23.67 2.08 39.68
N THR A 596 22.57 2.22 38.95
CA THR A 596 21.25 1.68 39.33
C THR A 596 21.27 0.17 39.53
N LEU A 597 22.01 -0.59 38.71
CA LEU A 597 22.10 -2.06 38.83
C LEU A 597 22.71 -2.50 40.17
N HIS A 598 23.61 -1.70 40.76
CA HIS A 598 24.18 -2.00 42.08
C HIS A 598 23.15 -1.85 43.22
N ARG A 599 22.10 -1.06 42.99
CA ARG A 599 21.05 -0.79 43.97
C ARG A 599 19.95 -1.85 43.93
N LEU A 600 19.82 -2.58 42.82
CA LEU A 600 18.88 -3.68 42.68
C LEU A 600 19.38 -4.89 43.45
N LYS A 601 18.53 -5.45 44.31
CA LYS A 601 18.91 -6.57 45.18
C LYS A 601 17.80 -7.61 45.24
N PRO A 602 18.15 -8.90 45.39
CA PRO A 602 17.20 -9.92 45.81
C PRO A 602 16.46 -9.51 47.10
N ILE A 603 15.18 -9.88 47.21
CA ILE A 603 14.37 -9.63 48.42
C ILE A 603 14.28 -10.93 49.20
N GLU A 604 14.67 -10.89 50.47
CA GLU A 604 14.64 -12.06 51.37
C GLU A 604 15.36 -13.30 50.77
N GLY A 605 16.38 -13.08 49.94
CA GLY A 605 17.14 -14.14 49.27
C GLY A 605 16.48 -14.73 48.02
N ARG A 606 15.33 -14.21 47.57
CA ARG A 606 14.66 -14.58 46.32
C ARG A 606 14.92 -13.55 45.22
N ALA A 607 14.91 -13.98 43.96
CA ALA A 607 15.00 -13.06 42.84
C ALA A 607 13.86 -12.03 42.88
N ALA A 608 14.15 -10.79 42.52
CA ALA A 608 13.20 -9.69 42.54
C ALA A 608 13.20 -8.94 41.21
N ALA A 609 12.02 -8.67 40.65
CA ALA A 609 11.83 -7.90 39.43
C ALA A 609 11.41 -6.46 39.74
N TYR A 610 11.99 -5.51 39.02
CA TYR A 610 11.75 -4.07 39.10
C TYR A 610 11.27 -3.60 37.73
N VAL A 611 10.04 -3.09 37.65
CA VAL A 611 9.46 -2.58 36.41
C VAL A 611 9.52 -1.06 36.44
N CYS A 612 10.24 -0.47 35.48
CA CYS A 612 10.40 0.98 35.40
C CYS A 612 9.79 1.53 34.11
N ARG A 613 9.02 2.61 34.26
CA ARG A 613 8.35 3.37 33.18
C ARG A 613 8.52 4.86 33.46
N ASN A 614 8.82 5.67 32.45
CA ASN A 614 8.97 7.13 32.59
C ASN A 614 9.84 7.54 33.80
N PHE A 615 11.03 6.94 33.91
CA PHE A 615 11.99 7.17 35.01
C PHE A 615 11.49 6.84 36.43
N THR A 616 10.35 6.16 36.55
CA THR A 616 9.78 5.73 37.83
C THR A 616 9.71 4.20 37.87
N CYS A 617 10.24 3.60 38.93
CA CYS A 617 10.16 2.15 39.14
C CYS A 617 9.05 1.80 40.12
N SER A 618 8.32 0.71 39.85
CA SER A 618 7.37 0.12 40.80
C SER A 618 8.10 -0.52 41.99
N LEU A 619 7.34 -0.86 43.03
CA LEU A 619 7.85 -1.71 44.11
C LEU A 619 8.29 -3.05 43.52
N PRO A 620 9.43 -3.60 43.98
CA PRO A 620 9.92 -4.86 43.47
C PRO A 620 9.01 -6.03 43.84
N VAL A 621 8.84 -6.94 42.89
CA VAL A 621 7.99 -8.14 43.02
C VAL A 621 8.85 -9.39 42.95
N THR A 622 8.51 -10.42 43.73
CA THR A 622 9.24 -11.71 43.75
C THR A 622 8.42 -12.84 43.15
N GLU A 623 7.10 -12.68 43.06
CA GLU A 623 6.20 -13.69 42.53
C GLU A 623 5.87 -13.44 41.04
N PRO A 624 5.94 -14.46 40.17
CA PRO A 624 5.64 -14.32 38.74
C PRO A 624 4.26 -13.73 38.43
N ALA A 625 3.25 -14.07 39.24
CA ALA A 625 1.89 -13.55 39.05
C ALA A 625 1.79 -12.03 39.32
N GLU A 626 2.53 -11.54 40.30
CA GLU A 626 2.61 -10.11 40.61
C GLU A 626 3.36 -9.35 39.51
N LEU A 627 4.45 -9.92 38.98
CA LEU A 627 5.15 -9.37 37.83
C LEU A 627 4.23 -9.29 36.61
N ALA A 628 3.50 -10.36 36.30
CA ALA A 628 2.53 -10.35 35.20
C ALA A 628 1.50 -9.22 35.37
N THR A 629 0.94 -9.07 36.57
CA THR A 629 0.00 -7.99 36.89
C THR A 629 0.63 -6.60 36.79
N SER A 630 1.90 -6.43 37.19
CA SER A 630 2.62 -5.15 37.07
C SER A 630 2.94 -4.78 35.61
N LEU A 631 3.09 -5.78 34.74
CA LEU A 631 3.33 -5.58 33.31
C LEU A 631 2.02 -5.29 32.56
N ASP A 632 0.89 -5.84 33.01
CA ASP A 632 -0.43 -5.60 32.45
C ASP A 632 -0.99 -4.24 32.97
N ASP A 633 -1.45 -3.35 32.10
CA ASP A 633 -1.87 -1.96 32.41
C ASP A 633 -3.15 -1.84 33.29
N ALA A 634 -3.59 -2.97 33.89
CA ALA A 634 -4.80 -3.15 34.68
C ALA A 634 -4.90 -2.24 35.91
N SER A 635 -3.77 -1.75 36.42
CA SER A 635 -3.69 -0.87 37.60
C SER A 635 -4.49 0.42 37.42
N ARG A 636 -4.48 1.00 36.22
CA ARG A 636 -5.21 2.24 35.91
C ARG A 636 -6.72 2.01 35.87
N LYS A 637 -7.16 0.90 35.26
CA LYS A 637 -8.59 0.53 35.15
C LYS A 637 -9.20 0.15 36.50
N ALA A 638 -8.43 -0.56 37.34
CA ALA A 638 -8.85 -0.90 38.69
C ALA A 638 -9.07 0.36 39.57
N ALA A 639 -8.18 1.35 39.48
CA ALA A 639 -8.32 2.62 40.19
C ALA A 639 -9.59 3.39 39.78
N HIS A 640 -9.92 3.41 38.49
CA HIS A 640 -11.15 4.05 37.99
C HIS A 640 -12.42 3.31 38.42
N TRP A 641 -12.43 1.97 38.38
CA TRP A 641 -13.56 1.18 38.84
C TRP A 641 -13.86 1.40 40.33
N VAL A 642 -12.83 1.41 41.18
CA VAL A 642 -12.96 1.70 42.62
C VAL A 642 -13.58 3.08 42.85
N ARG A 643 -13.16 4.11 42.09
CA ARG A 643 -13.74 5.46 42.15
C ARG A 643 -15.24 5.50 41.83
N SER A 644 -15.67 4.70 40.85
CA SER A 644 -17.08 4.63 40.42
C SER A 644 -18.00 3.93 41.43
N GLN A 645 -17.50 2.89 42.11
CA GLN A 645 -18.30 2.10 43.05
C GLN A 645 -18.37 2.71 44.45
N HIS A 646 -17.39 3.56 44.80
CA HIS A 646 -17.27 4.21 46.10
C HIS A 646 -17.19 5.74 46.02
N PRO A 647 -18.16 6.42 45.36
CA PRO A 647 -18.15 7.87 45.18
C PRO A 647 -18.09 8.66 46.50
N GLU A 648 -18.60 8.07 47.59
CA GLU A 648 -18.55 8.62 48.95
C GLU A 648 -17.13 8.85 49.46
N LEU A 649 -16.15 8.03 49.03
CA LEU A 649 -14.76 8.12 49.47
C LEU A 649 -14.02 9.31 48.83
N PHE A 650 -14.57 9.89 47.76
CA PHE A 650 -13.94 10.96 46.97
C PHE A 650 -14.59 12.33 47.20
N ASN A 651 -15.50 12.45 48.18
CA ASN A 651 -16.20 13.70 48.51
C ASN A 651 -15.40 14.68 49.38
N HIS A 652 -14.09 14.46 49.59
CA HIS A 652 -13.27 15.36 50.39
C HIS A 652 -12.86 16.61 49.61
N ARG A 653 -13.20 17.80 50.13
CA ARG A 653 -12.87 19.09 49.52
C ARG A 653 -11.54 19.61 50.06
N GLU A 654 -10.46 19.41 49.31
CA GLU A 654 -9.13 19.95 49.67
C GLU A 654 -8.82 21.33 49.05
N CYS A 655 -9.60 21.81 48.08
CA CYS A 655 -9.36 23.09 47.38
C CYS A 655 -10.66 23.87 47.09
N ASP A 656 -10.56 25.21 47.08
CA ASP A 656 -11.62 26.17 46.74
C ASP A 656 -11.10 27.15 45.67
N PRO A 657 -11.73 27.26 44.47
CA PRO A 657 -12.94 26.55 44.07
C PRO A 657 -12.73 25.05 43.88
N PRO A 658 -13.75 24.21 44.13
CA PRO A 658 -13.66 22.78 43.89
C PRO A 658 -13.35 22.50 42.43
N VAL A 659 -12.42 21.59 42.16
CA VAL A 659 -12.17 21.12 40.79
C VAL A 659 -13.27 20.12 40.43
N GLU A 660 -14.24 20.55 39.63
CA GLU A 660 -15.45 19.78 39.26
C GLU A 660 -15.15 18.39 38.67
N LEU A 661 -14.00 18.22 38.02
CA LEU A 661 -13.57 16.97 37.37
C LEU A 661 -13.37 15.78 38.33
N PHE A 662 -13.28 16.01 39.63
CA PHE A 662 -13.04 14.97 40.64
C PHE A 662 -14.31 14.50 41.36
N PHE A 663 -15.47 15.11 41.08
CA PHE A 663 -16.73 14.73 41.73
C PHE A 663 -17.46 13.59 40.99
N PRO A 664 -18.18 12.72 41.71
CA PRO A 664 -19.09 11.75 41.11
C PRO A 664 -20.26 12.42 40.38
N PRO A 665 -20.76 11.85 39.27
CA PRO A 665 -21.93 12.37 38.56
C PRO A 665 -23.24 12.17 39.36
N ILE A 666 -24.21 13.09 39.19
CA ILE A 666 -25.56 13.00 39.77
C ILE A 666 -26.40 12.02 38.92
N THR A 667 -27.14 11.11 39.56
CA THR A 667 -28.00 10.10 38.89
C THR A 667 -29.49 10.28 39.24
N TYR A 668 -30.39 10.22 38.26
CA TYR A 668 -31.85 10.32 38.44
C TYR A 668 -32.56 8.96 38.36
N ASN A 669 -33.74 8.82 38.98
CA ASN A 669 -34.58 7.62 38.94
C ASN A 669 -36.08 7.94 38.94
N GLU A 670 -36.94 6.93 38.77
CA GLU A 670 -38.40 7.07 38.66
C GLU A 670 -39.09 7.75 39.87
N ASN A 671 -38.44 7.78 41.03
CA ASN A 671 -38.96 8.41 42.26
C ASN A 671 -38.39 9.82 42.51
N SER A 672 -37.55 10.33 41.60
CA SER A 672 -36.88 11.61 41.77
C SER A 672 -37.86 12.78 41.71
N ASN A 673 -37.72 13.73 42.64
CA ASN A 673 -38.52 14.96 42.59
C ASN A 673 -37.80 15.98 41.70
N VAL A 674 -38.33 16.18 40.50
CA VAL A 674 -37.69 16.98 39.44
C VAL A 674 -38.48 18.25 39.12
N THR A 675 -37.77 19.26 38.65
CA THR A 675 -38.28 20.57 38.20
C THR A 675 -37.85 20.85 36.76
N GLU A 676 -38.40 21.90 36.14
CA GLU A 676 -37.95 22.35 34.81
C GLU A 676 -36.47 22.77 34.81
N SER A 677 -35.96 23.30 35.93
CA SER A 677 -34.53 23.64 36.08
C SER A 677 -33.63 22.40 36.03
N ASP A 678 -34.11 21.24 36.51
CA ASP A 678 -33.38 19.99 36.43
C ASP A 678 -33.32 19.48 34.99
N LEU A 679 -34.41 19.66 34.23
CA LEU A 679 -34.46 19.35 32.80
C LEU A 679 -33.48 20.22 32.02
N GLN A 680 -33.48 21.54 32.26
CA GLN A 680 -32.54 22.47 31.62
C GLN A 680 -31.08 22.13 31.97
N SER A 681 -30.81 21.73 33.21
CA SER A 681 -29.48 21.28 33.65
C SER A 681 -29.06 20.01 32.90
N ALA A 682 -29.92 18.99 32.81
CA ALA A 682 -29.62 17.75 32.08
C ALA A 682 -29.39 18.02 30.57
N ILE A 683 -30.17 18.92 29.97
CA ILE A 683 -29.98 19.35 28.58
C ILE A 683 -28.62 20.03 28.38
N SER A 684 -28.27 20.98 29.26
CA SER A 684 -26.99 21.69 29.18
C SER A 684 -25.76 20.77 29.35
N LYS A 685 -25.93 19.66 30.07
CA LYS A 685 -24.91 18.63 30.30
C LYS A 685 -24.97 17.49 29.27
N ASN A 686 -25.85 17.58 28.27
CA ASN A 686 -26.00 16.59 27.19
C ASN A 686 -26.34 15.16 27.71
N GLN A 687 -27.12 15.06 28.80
CA GLN A 687 -27.54 13.80 29.42
C GLN A 687 -28.93 13.39 28.88
N VAL A 688 -28.96 12.55 27.84
CA VAL A 688 -30.17 12.29 27.04
C VAL A 688 -31.19 11.42 27.80
N SER A 689 -30.77 10.33 28.43
CA SER A 689 -31.67 9.45 29.20
C SER A 689 -32.25 10.15 30.43
N ASP A 690 -31.42 10.93 31.14
CA ASP A 690 -31.87 11.72 32.28
C ASP A 690 -32.87 12.80 31.83
N ALA A 691 -32.61 13.50 30.71
CA ALA A 691 -33.54 14.49 30.17
C ALA A 691 -34.88 13.86 29.75
N ILE A 692 -34.88 12.67 29.13
CA ILE A 692 -36.09 11.92 28.78
C ILE A 692 -36.87 11.53 30.06
N LEU A 693 -36.18 10.99 31.06
CA LEU A 693 -36.78 10.58 32.33
C LEU A 693 -37.40 11.77 33.07
N ILE A 694 -36.66 12.88 33.19
CA ILE A 694 -37.12 14.11 33.83
C ILE A 694 -38.36 14.66 33.09
N ASN A 695 -38.33 14.71 31.76
CA ASN A 695 -39.47 15.16 30.96
C ASN A 695 -40.72 14.28 31.17
N ASN A 696 -40.56 12.96 31.24
CA ASN A 696 -41.66 12.03 31.52
C ASN A 696 -42.24 12.23 32.92
N LEU A 697 -41.39 12.48 33.93
CA LEU A 697 -41.83 12.78 35.30
C LEU A 697 -42.56 14.13 35.41
N LEU A 698 -42.13 15.14 34.65
CA LEU A 698 -42.83 16.43 34.56
C LEU A 698 -44.20 16.28 33.87
N LYS A 699 -44.27 15.53 32.76
CA LYS A 699 -45.53 15.17 32.07
C LYS A 699 -46.49 14.42 33.00
N ALA A 700 -46.00 13.45 33.78
CA ALA A 700 -46.82 12.68 34.73
C ALA A 700 -47.40 13.54 35.87
N LYS A 701 -46.77 14.67 36.18
CA LYS A 701 -47.24 15.66 37.16
C LYS A 701 -48.07 16.79 36.54
N SER A 702 -48.37 16.72 35.24
CA SER A 702 -49.08 17.75 34.47
C SER A 702 -48.42 19.14 34.54
N ILE A 703 -47.08 19.18 34.62
CA ILE A 703 -46.30 20.42 34.58
C ILE A 703 -45.96 20.71 33.12
N ASP A 704 -46.46 21.82 32.60
CA ASP A 704 -46.12 22.28 31.25
C ASP A 704 -44.74 22.96 31.27
N ILE A 705 -43.93 22.70 30.25
CA ILE A 705 -42.57 23.23 30.10
C ILE A 705 -42.58 24.37 29.09
N ALA A 706 -41.70 25.36 29.27
CA ALA A 706 -41.64 26.51 28.36
C ALA A 706 -41.27 26.10 26.93
N GLU A 707 -41.76 26.85 25.93
CA GLU A 707 -41.44 26.61 24.50
C GLU A 707 -39.93 26.64 24.22
N THR A 708 -39.17 27.46 24.95
CA THR A 708 -37.70 27.50 24.86
C THR A 708 -37.04 26.22 25.37
N THR A 709 -37.62 25.60 26.40
CA THR A 709 -37.17 24.32 26.95
C THR A 709 -37.54 23.18 26.01
N LYS A 710 -38.73 23.23 25.38
CA LYS A 710 -39.14 22.29 24.32
C LYS A 710 -38.20 22.33 23.12
N GLN A 711 -37.82 23.52 22.66
CA GLN A 711 -36.86 23.69 21.57
C GLN A 711 -35.48 23.10 21.92
N SER A 712 -34.93 23.42 23.09
CA SER A 712 -33.63 22.91 23.53
C SER A 712 -33.63 21.39 23.71
N LEU A 713 -34.75 20.84 24.20
CA LEU A 713 -34.93 19.40 24.33
C LEU A 713 -35.05 18.72 22.95
N LEU A 714 -35.76 19.34 22.00
CA LEU A 714 -35.88 18.85 20.63
C LEU A 714 -34.50 18.76 19.96
N GLU A 715 -33.67 19.80 20.07
CA GLU A 715 -32.30 19.82 19.54
C GLU A 715 -31.43 18.71 20.12
N LEU A 716 -31.47 18.52 21.45
CA LEU A 716 -30.75 17.46 22.15
C LEU A 716 -31.15 16.08 21.63
N LEU A 717 -32.46 15.83 21.48
CA LEU A 717 -33.00 14.54 21.06
C LEU A 717 -32.71 14.27 19.57
N CYS A 718 -32.89 15.27 18.70
CA CYS A 718 -32.60 15.18 17.27
C CYS A 718 -31.11 14.96 17.01
N PHE A 719 -30.22 15.63 17.75
CA PHE A 719 -28.78 15.47 17.59
C PHE A 719 -28.30 14.07 18.00
N ASN A 720 -28.92 13.47 19.02
CA ASN A 720 -28.48 12.19 19.60
C ASN A 720 -29.37 10.98 19.23
N ASN A 721 -30.41 11.15 18.40
CA ASN A 721 -31.43 10.12 18.08
C ASN A 721 -32.10 9.51 19.33
N SER A 722 -32.33 10.34 20.35
CA SER A 722 -32.89 9.93 21.64
C SER A 722 -32.09 8.80 22.34
N GLU A 723 -30.77 8.80 22.22
CA GLU A 723 -29.85 7.87 22.91
C GLU A 723 -28.76 8.64 23.63
N ASP A 724 -28.31 8.15 24.79
CA ASP A 724 -27.10 8.71 25.42
C ASP A 724 -25.89 8.53 24.52
N LEU A 725 -25.06 9.57 24.50
CA LEU A 725 -23.74 9.43 23.92
C LEU A 725 -22.89 8.55 24.83
N LEU A 726 -21.95 7.81 24.23
CA LEU A 726 -20.91 7.12 24.98
C LEU A 726 -20.19 8.13 25.91
N PRO A 727 -19.90 7.77 27.17
CA PRO A 727 -19.15 8.60 28.10
C PRO A 727 -17.82 9.08 27.52
N GLU A 728 -17.28 10.18 28.02
CA GLU A 728 -16.06 10.83 27.48
C GLU A 728 -14.83 9.91 27.45
N GLU A 729 -14.78 8.94 28.37
CA GLU A 729 -13.77 7.86 28.45
C GLU A 729 -13.86 6.82 27.32
N PHE A 730 -14.95 6.81 26.55
CA PHE A 730 -15.19 5.97 25.37
C PHE A 730 -15.30 6.81 24.10
N ILE A 731 -14.68 8.00 24.07
CA ILE A 731 -14.63 8.86 22.87
C ILE A 731 -14.11 8.08 21.66
N GLU A 732 -13.08 7.25 21.82
CA GLU A 732 -12.54 6.45 20.71
C GLU A 732 -13.52 5.38 20.23
N GLU A 733 -14.31 4.79 21.13
CA GLU A 733 -15.43 3.91 20.79
C GLU A 733 -16.62 4.68 20.18
N ARG A 734 -16.76 5.98 20.43
CA ARG A 734 -17.76 6.85 19.77
C ARG A 734 -17.40 7.05 18.29
N TRP A 735 -16.11 7.12 17.97
CA TRP A 735 -15.60 7.11 16.59
C TRP A 735 -15.76 5.72 15.96
N PHE A 736 -15.55 4.64 16.72
CA PHE A 736 -15.84 3.27 16.26
C PHE A 736 -17.33 3.00 16.06
N LYS A 737 -18.23 3.41 16.95
CA LYS A 737 -19.69 3.26 16.74
C LYS A 737 -20.18 4.09 15.57
N GLN A 738 -19.50 5.19 15.23
CA GLN A 738 -19.73 5.93 13.99
C GLN A 738 -19.15 5.24 12.74
N SER A 739 -18.02 4.52 12.86
CA SER A 739 -17.38 3.75 11.76
C SER A 739 -17.99 2.35 11.53
N SER A 740 -18.52 1.70 12.56
CA SER A 740 -19.33 0.49 12.46
C SER A 740 -20.74 0.79 11.97
N ARG A 741 -21.32 1.95 12.33
CA ARG A 741 -22.50 2.50 11.62
C ARG A 741 -22.20 2.79 10.14
N LEU A 742 -20.95 3.09 9.75
CA LEU A 742 -20.54 3.17 8.34
C LEU A 742 -20.54 1.79 7.64
N ARG A 743 -20.29 0.67 8.34
CA ARG A 743 -20.53 -0.68 7.80
C ARG A 743 -22.02 -1.04 7.76
N GLU A 744 -22.83 -0.50 8.68
CA GLU A 744 -24.31 -0.61 8.68
C GLU A 744 -25.04 0.46 7.83
N LYS A 745 -24.33 1.31 7.06
CA LYS A 745 -24.90 2.37 6.19
C LYS A 745 -25.64 1.82 4.96
N GLN A 746 -26.56 0.89 5.19
CA GLN A 746 -27.62 0.50 4.28
C GLN A 746 -29.01 0.40 4.99
N ARG A 747 -29.18 0.84 6.25
CA ARG A 747 -30.50 0.83 6.93
C ARG A 747 -30.88 2.19 7.54
N LYS A 748 -32.19 2.48 7.58
CA LYS A 748 -32.82 3.63 8.25
C LYS A 748 -32.70 3.45 9.77
N THR A 749 -32.03 4.39 10.46
CA THR A 749 -31.73 4.27 11.91
C THR A 749 -32.46 5.29 12.80
N TRP A 750 -33.16 6.26 12.20
CA TRP A 750 -34.02 7.19 12.94
C TRP A 750 -35.16 6.47 13.67
N LYS A 751 -35.44 6.86 14.92
CA LYS A 751 -36.55 6.33 15.72
C LYS A 751 -37.84 7.09 15.43
N ASP A 752 -38.64 6.57 14.50
CA ASP A 752 -39.97 7.11 14.20
C ASP A 752 -40.89 7.06 15.43
N GLY A 753 -41.66 8.13 15.66
CA GLY A 753 -42.58 8.23 16.79
C GLY A 753 -41.89 8.38 18.13
N SER A 754 -40.59 8.76 18.15
CA SER A 754 -39.86 9.06 19.38
C SER A 754 -40.33 10.36 20.03
N LEU A 755 -39.85 10.63 21.25
CA LEU A 755 -40.15 11.87 21.97
C LEU A 755 -39.81 13.14 21.16
N ALA A 756 -38.83 13.08 20.25
CA ALA A 756 -38.52 14.19 19.34
C ALA A 756 -39.69 14.50 18.38
N ASP A 757 -40.34 13.46 17.83
CA ASP A 757 -41.52 13.60 16.98
C ASP A 757 -42.71 14.17 17.79
N GLU A 758 -42.92 13.69 19.02
CA GLU A 758 -43.98 14.20 19.91
C GLU A 758 -43.81 15.68 20.22
N ILE A 759 -42.58 16.11 20.56
CA ILE A 759 -42.29 17.51 20.91
C ILE A 759 -42.51 18.38 19.68
N PHE A 760 -41.98 18.01 18.52
CA PHE A 760 -42.14 18.80 17.29
C PHE A 760 -43.60 18.95 16.88
N ILE A 761 -44.42 17.90 17.01
CA ILE A 761 -45.87 17.95 16.71
C ILE A 761 -46.64 18.81 17.72
N SER A 762 -46.19 18.84 18.99
CA SER A 762 -46.84 19.62 20.05
C SER A 762 -46.62 21.13 19.93
N MET A 763 -45.69 21.59 19.08
CA MET A 763 -45.43 23.01 18.86
C MET A 763 -46.44 23.58 17.86
N GLU A 764 -47.30 24.52 18.30
CA GLU A 764 -48.37 25.09 17.45
C GLU A 764 -47.83 25.81 16.20
N ASN A 765 -46.65 26.43 16.27
CA ASN A 765 -45.94 27.06 15.16
C ASN A 765 -44.43 26.79 15.28
N PRO A 766 -43.91 25.65 14.76
CA PRO A 766 -42.49 25.34 14.84
C PRO A 766 -41.64 26.43 14.17
N SER A 767 -40.60 26.89 14.87
CA SER A 767 -39.69 27.92 14.37
C SER A 767 -38.72 27.38 13.31
N ALA A 768 -37.93 28.25 12.67
CA ALA A 768 -36.90 27.83 11.72
C ALA A 768 -35.89 26.87 12.38
N GLU A 769 -35.54 27.13 13.65
CA GLU A 769 -34.65 26.31 14.45
C GLU A 769 -35.25 24.92 14.73
N ALA A 770 -36.56 24.82 14.96
CA ALA A 770 -37.25 23.54 15.14
C ALA A 770 -37.20 22.68 13.85
N TYR A 771 -37.49 23.30 12.70
CA TYR A 771 -37.38 22.63 11.39
C TYR A 771 -35.94 22.20 11.11
N SER A 772 -34.98 23.09 11.37
CA SER A 772 -33.55 22.84 11.19
C SER A 772 -33.08 21.66 12.03
N ALA A 773 -33.39 21.63 13.34
CA ALA A 773 -33.03 20.54 14.24
C ALA A 773 -33.59 19.18 13.77
N MET A 774 -34.86 19.16 13.37
CA MET A 774 -35.53 17.94 12.91
C MET A 774 -34.96 17.42 11.58
N ILE A 775 -34.75 18.31 10.61
CA ILE A 775 -34.18 17.96 9.30
C ILE A 775 -32.74 17.48 9.45
N GLN A 776 -31.93 18.16 10.27
CA GLN A 776 -30.55 17.76 10.57
C GLN A 776 -30.49 16.39 11.25
N GLY A 777 -31.37 16.12 12.22
CA GLY A 777 -31.48 14.81 12.86
C GLY A 777 -31.85 13.71 11.87
N LEU A 778 -32.95 13.87 11.14
CA LEU A 778 -33.42 12.90 10.14
C LEU A 778 -32.36 12.63 9.07
N ALA A 779 -31.64 13.66 8.61
CA ALA A 779 -30.54 13.52 7.67
C ALA A 779 -29.35 12.77 8.29
N LYS A 780 -28.91 13.14 9.49
CA LYS A 780 -27.79 12.50 10.21
C LYS A 780 -28.00 10.99 10.40
N PHE A 781 -29.24 10.55 10.60
CA PHE A 781 -29.59 9.13 10.82
C PHE A 781 -30.23 8.42 9.60
N ASN A 782 -29.98 8.97 8.40
CA ASN A 782 -30.28 8.39 7.10
C ASN A 782 -31.78 8.15 6.81
N HIS A 783 -32.64 9.05 7.29
CA HIS A 783 -34.07 9.08 6.97
C HIS A 783 -34.37 10.08 5.83
N ALA A 784 -33.70 9.90 4.69
CA ALA A 784 -33.63 10.87 3.59
C ALA A 784 -34.99 11.37 3.08
N SER A 785 -35.98 10.49 2.82
CA SER A 785 -37.28 10.89 2.26
C SER A 785 -38.10 11.81 3.17
N ARG A 786 -38.03 11.61 4.49
CA ARG A 786 -38.78 12.44 5.47
C ARG A 786 -38.06 13.74 5.75
N ALA A 787 -36.72 13.73 5.76
CA ALA A 787 -35.92 14.94 5.81
C ALA A 787 -36.24 15.85 4.61
N HIS A 788 -36.35 15.29 3.41
CA HIS A 788 -36.69 16.03 2.20
C HIS A 788 -38.10 16.62 2.23
N HIS A 789 -39.11 15.84 2.63
CA HIS A 789 -40.48 16.34 2.74
C HIS A 789 -40.61 17.51 3.75
N LEU A 790 -39.95 17.41 4.92
CA LEU A 790 -39.91 18.51 5.89
C LEU A 790 -39.14 19.72 5.37
N PHE A 791 -38.11 19.51 4.55
CA PHE A 791 -37.40 20.58 3.88
C PHE A 791 -38.27 21.32 2.85
N GLU A 792 -39.04 20.60 2.04
CA GLU A 792 -40.01 21.23 1.10
C GLU A 792 -41.06 22.04 1.86
N GLU A 793 -41.55 21.53 2.99
CA GLU A 793 -42.48 22.25 3.86
C GLU A 793 -41.84 23.51 4.46
N ALA A 794 -40.61 23.41 4.98
CA ALA A 794 -39.87 24.56 5.51
C ALA A 794 -39.57 25.61 4.42
N GLN A 795 -39.25 25.16 3.20
CA GLN A 795 -38.98 26.01 2.05
C GLN A 795 -40.23 26.76 1.61
N ALA A 796 -41.38 26.10 1.55
CA ALA A 796 -42.66 26.75 1.24
C ALA A 796 -43.04 27.81 2.28
N LYS A 797 -42.60 27.66 3.54
CA LYS A 797 -42.81 28.62 4.63
C LYS A 797 -41.71 29.68 4.75
N GLY A 798 -40.63 29.60 3.96
CA GLY A 798 -39.49 30.52 4.03
C GLY A 798 -38.63 30.37 5.29
N LEU A 799 -38.61 29.18 5.90
CA LEU A 799 -37.98 28.88 7.20
C LEU A 799 -36.67 28.09 7.07
N VAL A 800 -36.02 28.13 5.91
CA VAL A 800 -34.82 27.30 5.63
C VAL A 800 -33.54 28.08 5.91
N ASP A 801 -32.68 27.53 6.75
CA ASP A 801 -31.34 28.05 7.05
C ASP A 801 -30.23 27.25 6.33
N LEU A 802 -29.00 27.75 6.42
CA LEU A 802 -27.82 27.14 5.77
C LEU A 802 -27.54 25.71 6.26
N ASP A 803 -27.75 25.44 7.54
CA ASP A 803 -27.48 24.13 8.14
C ASP A 803 -28.50 23.08 7.68
N THR A 804 -29.75 23.51 7.47
CA THR A 804 -30.80 22.71 6.84
C THR A 804 -30.42 22.34 5.40
N TYR A 805 -29.95 23.31 4.59
CA TYR A 805 -29.45 23.04 3.23
C TYR A 805 -28.28 22.04 3.25
N ASN A 806 -27.29 22.26 4.11
CA ASN A 806 -26.12 21.40 4.25
C ASN A 806 -26.48 19.97 4.67
N ALA A 807 -27.48 19.82 5.55
CA ALA A 807 -27.97 18.51 5.98
C ALA A 807 -28.68 17.74 4.86
N ILE A 808 -29.51 18.42 4.06
CA ILE A 808 -30.17 17.81 2.90
C ILE A 808 -29.16 17.38 1.84
N ILE A 809 -28.14 18.21 1.55
CA ILE A 809 -27.07 17.87 0.61
C ILE A 809 -26.35 16.57 1.03
N LYS A 810 -26.13 16.35 2.34
CA LYS A 810 -25.47 15.13 2.86
C LYS A 810 -26.26 13.84 2.63
N VAL A 811 -27.60 13.92 2.58
CA VAL A 811 -28.48 12.76 2.33
C VAL A 811 -29.07 12.70 0.94
N ALA A 812 -28.80 13.71 0.11
CA ALA A 812 -29.13 13.70 -1.31
C ALA A 812 -28.69 12.41 -2.03
N PRO A 813 -27.52 11.81 -1.71
CA PRO A 813 -27.13 10.53 -2.31
C PRO A 813 -27.98 9.31 -1.93
N PHE A 814 -28.74 9.39 -0.83
CA PHE A 814 -29.56 8.28 -0.32
C PHE A 814 -31.06 8.47 -0.60
N LEU A 815 -31.45 9.63 -1.15
CA LEU A 815 -32.67 9.75 -1.92
C LEU A 815 -32.53 8.79 -3.10
N LYS A 816 -33.61 8.09 -3.47
CA LYS A 816 -33.64 6.87 -4.30
C LYS A 816 -33.16 7.05 -5.77
N GLU A 817 -32.40 8.10 -6.05
CA GLU A 817 -32.13 8.69 -7.37
C GLU A 817 -30.68 9.24 -7.46
N ASN A 818 -29.68 8.49 -6.97
CA ASN A 818 -28.32 9.00 -6.81
C ASN A 818 -27.54 9.18 -8.14
N THR A 819 -27.88 8.43 -9.19
CA THR A 819 -27.36 8.70 -10.54
C THR A 819 -28.05 9.92 -11.16
N ASP A 820 -29.34 10.10 -10.86
CA ASP A 820 -30.16 11.14 -11.46
C ASP A 820 -29.94 12.51 -10.84
N LEU A 821 -29.46 12.64 -9.60
CA LEU A 821 -29.14 13.93 -8.96
C LEU A 821 -27.79 14.53 -9.40
N SER A 822 -26.73 13.72 -9.56
CA SER A 822 -25.46 14.22 -10.13
C SER A 822 -25.61 14.51 -11.62
N ARG A 823 -26.38 13.66 -12.31
CA ARG A 823 -26.86 13.91 -13.67
C ARG A 823 -27.76 15.15 -13.72
N HIS A 824 -28.67 15.36 -12.76
CA HIS A 824 -29.54 16.54 -12.68
C HIS A 824 -28.73 17.80 -12.42
N TYR A 825 -27.73 17.73 -11.55
CA TYR A 825 -26.86 18.86 -11.21
C TYR A 825 -26.03 19.28 -12.42
N PHE A 826 -25.38 18.33 -13.10
CA PHE A 826 -24.71 18.61 -14.38
C PHE A 826 -25.72 19.05 -15.45
N SER A 827 -26.89 18.43 -15.57
CA SER A 827 -27.91 18.81 -16.57
C SER A 827 -28.64 20.12 -16.26
N LEU A 828 -28.65 20.56 -15.00
CA LEU A 828 -29.19 21.87 -14.57
C LEU A 828 -28.15 22.96 -14.79
N LEU A 829 -26.90 22.75 -14.40
CA LEU A 829 -25.88 23.81 -14.52
C LEU A 829 -25.42 24.02 -15.94
N LEU A 830 -25.22 22.95 -16.69
CA LEU A 830 -24.68 23.01 -18.04
C LEU A 830 -25.48 23.92 -19.00
N PRO A 831 -26.83 23.99 -18.96
CA PRO A 831 -27.60 24.98 -19.72
C PRO A 831 -27.87 26.31 -18.98
N ASN A 832 -27.71 26.38 -17.65
CA ASN A 832 -28.08 27.58 -16.85
C ASN A 832 -26.89 28.43 -16.39
N VAL A 833 -25.65 27.98 -16.63
CA VAL A 833 -24.41 28.68 -16.30
C VAL A 833 -23.65 28.95 -17.61
N PRO A 834 -22.99 30.12 -17.77
CA PRO A 834 -22.10 30.35 -18.91
C PRO A 834 -21.08 29.21 -19.06
N PHE A 835 -20.90 28.71 -20.28
CA PHE A 835 -20.13 27.48 -20.52
C PHE A 835 -18.69 27.54 -19.97
N GLU A 836 -18.01 28.68 -20.09
CA GLU A 836 -16.67 28.86 -19.53
C GLU A 836 -16.63 28.84 -18.00
N GLU A 837 -17.62 29.46 -17.37
CA GLU A 837 -17.76 29.41 -15.91
C GLU A 837 -18.04 27.98 -15.45
N PHE A 838 -18.86 27.22 -16.19
CA PHE A 838 -19.10 25.81 -15.93
C PHE A 838 -17.80 24.99 -16.04
N MET A 839 -16.99 25.21 -17.08
CA MET A 839 -15.71 24.50 -17.25
C MET A 839 -14.74 24.78 -16.10
N GLU A 840 -14.57 26.04 -15.69
CA GLU A 840 -13.62 26.43 -14.64
C GLU A 840 -14.09 26.04 -13.22
N THR A 841 -15.35 26.32 -12.90
CA THR A 841 -15.86 26.21 -11.53
C THR A 841 -16.39 24.82 -11.20
N THR A 842 -16.84 24.07 -12.21
CA THR A 842 -17.55 22.80 -12.02
C THR A 842 -16.79 21.66 -12.68
N TYR A 843 -16.60 21.67 -14.00
CA TYR A 843 -16.01 20.54 -14.72
C TYR A 843 -14.57 20.26 -14.27
N ASN A 844 -13.68 21.26 -14.31
CA ASN A 844 -12.25 21.08 -14.00
C ASN A 844 -11.96 20.76 -12.52
N LYS A 845 -12.84 21.16 -11.60
CA LYS A 845 -12.67 20.89 -10.17
C LYS A 845 -13.19 19.51 -9.78
N LEU A 846 -14.27 19.06 -10.43
CA LEU A 846 -14.96 17.83 -10.08
C LEU A 846 -14.50 16.64 -10.94
N VAL A 847 -14.08 16.85 -12.18
CA VAL A 847 -13.69 15.79 -13.11
C VAL A 847 -12.15 15.77 -13.25
N PRO A 848 -11.46 14.63 -13.05
CA PRO A 848 -11.99 13.29 -12.81
C PRO A 848 -12.17 12.91 -11.31
N ASN A 849 -11.69 13.74 -10.38
CA ASN A 849 -11.41 13.31 -9.01
C ASN A 849 -12.63 13.16 -8.09
N VAL A 850 -13.75 13.83 -8.40
CA VAL A 850 -14.98 13.87 -7.60
C VAL A 850 -16.16 13.23 -8.33
N TYR A 851 -16.22 13.36 -9.65
CA TYR A 851 -17.26 12.79 -10.51
C TYR A 851 -16.65 12.28 -11.82
N VAL A 852 -17.06 11.07 -12.22
CA VAL A 852 -16.74 10.48 -13.53
C VAL A 852 -18.00 10.55 -14.39
N PRO A 853 -18.06 11.43 -15.40
CA PRO A 853 -19.27 11.60 -16.20
C PRO A 853 -19.62 10.34 -17.01
N GLU A 854 -20.90 9.98 -16.99
CA GLU A 854 -21.43 8.91 -17.84
C GLU A 854 -21.43 9.31 -19.33
N PRO A 855 -21.47 8.34 -20.28
CA PRO A 855 -21.47 8.64 -21.71
C PRO A 855 -22.55 9.64 -22.16
N SER A 856 -23.74 9.58 -21.55
CA SER A 856 -24.85 10.49 -21.86
C SER A 856 -24.56 11.94 -21.45
N VAL A 857 -23.86 12.14 -20.34
CA VAL A 857 -23.44 13.45 -19.84
C VAL A 857 -22.26 13.97 -20.65
N MET A 858 -21.29 13.11 -20.97
CA MET A 858 -20.18 13.47 -21.87
C MET A 858 -20.68 13.94 -23.24
N LYS A 859 -21.71 13.27 -23.78
CA LYS A 859 -22.35 13.70 -25.03
C LYS A 859 -22.95 15.09 -24.94
N GLU A 860 -23.61 15.42 -23.83
CA GLU A 860 -24.20 16.75 -23.65
C GLU A 860 -23.10 17.82 -23.45
N VAL A 861 -22.00 17.52 -22.77
CA VAL A 861 -20.85 18.43 -22.67
C VAL A 861 -20.27 18.74 -24.05
N ILE A 862 -20.04 17.71 -24.89
CA ILE A 862 -19.55 17.88 -26.27
C ILE A 862 -20.54 18.73 -27.09
N LYS A 863 -21.84 18.52 -26.90
CA LYS A 863 -22.88 19.32 -27.56
C LYS A 863 -22.87 20.79 -27.14
N GLN A 864 -22.58 21.07 -25.88
CA GLN A 864 -22.51 22.44 -25.38
C GLN A 864 -21.23 23.14 -25.83
N ILE A 865 -20.13 22.40 -26.00
CA ILE A 865 -18.93 22.91 -26.69
C ILE A 865 -19.28 23.40 -28.10
N GLU A 866 -19.99 22.58 -28.86
CA GLU A 866 -20.43 22.92 -30.22
C GLU A 866 -21.36 24.15 -30.22
N LEU A 867 -22.38 24.18 -29.36
CA LEU A 867 -23.34 25.29 -29.28
C LEU A 867 -22.72 26.62 -28.87
N ASN A 868 -21.68 26.59 -28.03
CA ASN A 868 -20.99 27.78 -27.55
C ASN A 868 -19.74 28.14 -28.39
N GLY A 869 -19.41 27.35 -29.42
CA GLY A 869 -18.21 27.56 -30.23
C GLY A 869 -16.89 27.37 -29.48
N ALA A 870 -16.90 26.67 -28.34
CA ALA A 870 -15.77 26.53 -27.40
C ALA A 870 -14.89 25.31 -27.73
N ILE A 871 -14.58 25.15 -29.03
CA ILE A 871 -13.94 23.96 -29.61
C ILE A 871 -12.52 23.72 -29.08
N GLU A 872 -11.90 24.70 -28.45
CA GLU A 872 -10.61 24.61 -27.76
C GLU A 872 -10.59 23.60 -26.61
N HIS A 873 -11.75 23.26 -26.03
CA HIS A 873 -11.86 22.28 -24.94
C HIS A 873 -11.88 20.83 -25.43
N ILE A 874 -12.08 20.58 -26.73
CA ILE A 874 -12.15 19.23 -27.31
C ILE A 874 -10.93 18.34 -26.97
N PRO A 875 -9.67 18.81 -27.02
CA PRO A 875 -8.51 18.01 -26.64
C PRO A 875 -8.52 17.58 -25.17
N ARG A 876 -9.03 18.44 -24.28
CA ARG A 876 -9.19 18.13 -22.86
C ARG A 876 -10.27 17.06 -22.67
N ILE A 877 -11.43 17.24 -23.30
CA ILE A 877 -12.53 16.28 -23.26
C ILE A 877 -12.12 14.92 -23.84
N TRP A 878 -11.34 14.90 -24.93
CA TRP A 878 -10.80 13.67 -25.50
C TRP A 878 -9.86 12.94 -24.53
N SER A 879 -8.97 13.68 -23.86
CA SER A 879 -8.08 13.12 -22.83
C SER A 879 -8.87 12.47 -21.70
N ASP A 880 -9.93 13.15 -21.23
CA ASP A 880 -10.81 12.64 -20.19
C ASP A 880 -11.62 11.42 -20.68
N MET A 881 -12.09 11.40 -21.94
CA MET A 881 -12.74 10.23 -22.54
C MET A 881 -11.83 9.00 -22.60
N ILE A 882 -10.52 9.17 -22.82
CA ILE A 882 -9.55 8.07 -22.75
C ILE A 882 -9.44 7.55 -21.31
N VAL A 883 -9.28 8.45 -20.34
CA VAL A 883 -9.19 8.10 -18.91
C VAL A 883 -10.43 7.35 -18.43
N PHE A 884 -11.61 7.71 -18.93
CA PHE A 884 -12.89 7.09 -18.56
C PHE A 884 -13.26 5.86 -19.39
N ASN A 885 -12.41 5.44 -20.33
CA ASN A 885 -12.67 4.32 -21.24
C ASN A 885 -13.94 4.53 -22.11
N HIS A 886 -14.26 5.79 -22.43
CA HIS A 886 -15.35 6.16 -23.35
C HIS A 886 -14.91 6.18 -24.81
N ASN A 887 -13.61 6.00 -25.09
CA ASN A 887 -13.03 5.91 -26.43
C ASN A 887 -13.36 4.61 -27.19
N ASN A 888 -14.21 3.74 -26.62
CA ASN A 888 -14.76 2.53 -27.25
C ASN A 888 -16.27 2.66 -27.55
N ARG A 889 -16.81 3.88 -27.60
CA ARG A 889 -18.24 4.16 -27.81
C ARG A 889 -18.46 4.83 -29.16
N GLU A 890 -19.03 4.09 -30.10
CA GLU A 890 -19.25 4.52 -31.49
C GLU A 890 -20.00 5.87 -31.58
N ASP A 891 -21.00 6.08 -30.72
CA ASP A 891 -21.85 7.27 -30.72
C ASP A 891 -21.13 8.54 -30.26
N LEU A 892 -20.21 8.43 -29.30
CA LEU A 892 -19.40 9.56 -28.84
C LEU A 892 -18.27 9.89 -29.81
N ILE A 893 -17.63 8.86 -30.38
CA ILE A 893 -16.57 9.01 -31.38
C ILE A 893 -17.12 9.66 -32.64
N ALA A 894 -18.27 9.21 -33.14
CA ALA A 894 -18.93 9.82 -34.28
C ALA A 894 -19.24 11.30 -34.04
N TYR A 895 -19.69 11.63 -32.83
CA TYR A 895 -20.11 12.98 -32.47
C TYR A 895 -18.92 13.93 -32.31
N ILE A 896 -17.85 13.52 -31.62
CA ILE A 896 -16.65 14.36 -31.48
C ILE A 896 -15.93 14.59 -32.82
N LEU A 897 -15.93 13.58 -33.71
CA LEU A 897 -15.43 13.72 -35.08
C LEU A 897 -16.24 14.74 -35.89
N ALA A 898 -17.57 14.73 -35.76
CA ALA A 898 -18.44 15.70 -36.42
C ALA A 898 -18.13 17.13 -35.93
N VAL A 899 -18.07 17.34 -34.61
CA VAL A 899 -17.75 18.66 -34.02
C VAL A 899 -16.39 19.19 -34.51
N MET A 900 -15.36 18.35 -34.58
CA MET A 900 -14.04 18.78 -35.06
C MET A 900 -14.01 19.12 -36.56
N VAL A 901 -14.85 18.48 -37.38
CA VAL A 901 -14.91 18.70 -38.84
C VAL A 901 -15.81 19.87 -39.20
N ASP A 902 -16.99 19.97 -38.58
CA ASP A 902 -18.03 20.91 -38.98
C ASP A 902 -17.73 22.35 -38.52
N ASN A 903 -16.81 22.53 -37.56
CA ASN A 903 -16.38 23.83 -37.09
C ASN A 903 -15.17 24.38 -37.87
N VAL A 904 -15.23 25.68 -38.20
CA VAL A 904 -14.18 26.37 -38.95
C VAL A 904 -13.05 26.76 -38.01
N VAL A 905 -11.90 26.12 -38.20
CA VAL A 905 -10.67 26.40 -37.45
C VAL A 905 -9.73 27.24 -38.31
N PRO A 906 -9.13 28.34 -37.82
CA PRO A 906 -8.17 29.13 -38.59
C PRO A 906 -6.98 28.30 -39.07
N GLU A 907 -6.63 28.45 -40.36
CA GLU A 907 -5.45 27.81 -40.95
C GLU A 907 -4.18 28.17 -40.19
N GLY A 908 -3.39 27.16 -39.81
CA GLY A 908 -2.15 27.33 -39.05
C GLY A 908 -2.33 27.48 -37.53
N SER A 909 -3.54 27.32 -36.98
CA SER A 909 -3.73 27.29 -35.52
C SER A 909 -3.28 25.96 -34.90
N GLU A 910 -2.85 26.00 -33.63
CA GLU A 910 -2.47 24.82 -32.85
C GLU A 910 -3.63 23.80 -32.73
N LEU A 911 -4.88 24.26 -32.85
CA LEU A 911 -6.06 23.39 -32.82
C LEU A 911 -6.15 22.46 -34.05
N VAL A 912 -5.67 22.89 -35.22
CA VAL A 912 -5.62 22.03 -36.42
C VAL A 912 -4.72 20.82 -36.18
N GLU A 913 -3.56 21.05 -35.57
CA GLU A 913 -2.63 19.97 -35.22
C GLU A 913 -3.22 19.04 -34.14
N LYS A 914 -3.87 19.60 -33.12
CA LYS A 914 -4.52 18.82 -32.06
C LYS A 914 -5.65 17.95 -32.59
N PHE A 915 -6.53 18.48 -33.46
CA PHE A 915 -7.63 17.70 -34.04
C PHE A 915 -7.13 16.62 -34.99
N SER A 916 -6.09 16.91 -35.78
CA SER A 916 -5.41 15.91 -36.61
C SER A 916 -4.84 14.75 -35.77
N LYS A 917 -4.17 15.05 -34.64
CA LYS A 917 -3.68 14.03 -33.70
C LYS A 917 -4.79 13.19 -33.09
N ILE A 918 -5.90 13.82 -32.68
CA ILE A 918 -7.07 13.11 -32.14
C ILE A 918 -7.68 12.19 -33.20
N GLY A 919 -7.80 12.66 -34.45
CA GLY A 919 -8.28 11.83 -35.57
C GLY A 919 -7.40 10.61 -35.82
N LEU A 920 -6.08 10.76 -35.74
CA LEU A 920 -5.12 9.66 -35.89
C LEU A 920 -5.14 8.70 -34.69
N ASP A 921 -5.30 9.22 -33.48
CA ASP A 921 -5.45 8.42 -32.25
C ASP A 921 -6.72 7.56 -32.30
N ILE A 922 -7.85 8.11 -32.75
CA ILE A 922 -9.09 7.36 -33.00
C ILE A 922 -8.85 6.25 -34.04
N TYR A 923 -8.19 6.58 -35.16
CA TYR A 923 -7.90 5.61 -36.22
C TYR A 923 -7.03 4.46 -35.72
N THR A 924 -5.92 4.76 -35.05
CA THR A 924 -4.98 3.74 -34.56
C THR A 924 -5.56 2.91 -33.41
N SER A 925 -6.33 3.53 -32.52
CA SER A 925 -7.01 2.86 -31.40
C SER A 925 -8.05 1.84 -31.88
N ILE A 926 -8.83 2.17 -32.92
CA ILE A 926 -9.85 1.26 -33.48
C ILE A 926 -9.18 0.19 -34.36
N ASP A 927 -8.17 0.54 -35.17
CA ASP A 927 -7.50 -0.42 -36.06
C ASP A 927 -6.60 -1.42 -35.30
N GLY A 928 -6.11 -1.04 -34.12
CA GLY A 928 -5.29 -1.90 -33.25
C GLY A 928 -6.08 -2.90 -32.38
N GLN A 929 -7.41 -2.92 -32.43
CA GLN A 929 -8.21 -3.86 -31.63
C GLN A 929 -8.25 -5.25 -32.29
N ALA A 930 -7.90 -6.31 -31.53
CA ALA A 930 -8.02 -7.69 -31.99
C ALA A 930 -9.50 -8.06 -32.28
N GLU A 931 -9.76 -8.70 -33.44
CA GLU A 931 -11.10 -9.01 -33.98
C GLU A 931 -12.01 -9.86 -33.03
N ASP A 932 -11.47 -10.45 -31.96
CA ASP A 932 -12.16 -11.40 -31.06
C ASP A 932 -12.84 -10.77 -29.80
N LYS A 933 -12.89 -9.44 -29.65
CA LYS A 933 -13.60 -8.80 -28.51
C LYS A 933 -15.09 -8.59 -28.82
N TYR A 934 -15.96 -9.11 -27.96
CA TYR A 934 -17.45 -9.06 -28.05
C TYR A 934 -18.08 -7.64 -28.14
N ASN A 935 -17.31 -6.54 -28.02
CA ASN A 935 -17.77 -5.14 -27.99
C ASN A 935 -16.86 -4.15 -28.77
N SER A 936 -16.10 -4.59 -29.79
CA SER A 936 -15.20 -3.70 -30.55
C SER A 936 -15.97 -2.71 -31.46
N VAL A 937 -15.59 -1.42 -31.44
CA VAL A 937 -16.11 -0.39 -32.36
C VAL A 937 -15.68 -0.73 -33.80
N LYS A 938 -16.59 -0.59 -34.76
CA LYS A 938 -16.29 -0.80 -36.19
C LYS A 938 -16.21 0.52 -36.93
N PHE A 939 -15.32 0.62 -37.91
CA PHE A 939 -15.26 1.78 -38.78
C PHE A 939 -16.51 1.88 -39.68
N THR A 940 -17.08 3.08 -39.76
CA THR A 940 -18.07 3.46 -40.78
C THR A 940 -17.42 4.34 -41.86
N GLY A 941 -18.01 4.38 -43.06
CA GLY A 941 -17.50 5.20 -44.15
C GLY A 941 -17.45 6.70 -43.79
N ASP A 942 -18.46 7.18 -43.06
CA ASP A 942 -18.55 8.55 -42.57
C ASP A 942 -17.43 8.89 -41.56
N MET A 943 -17.16 8.01 -40.59
CA MET A 943 -16.07 8.20 -39.62
C MET A 943 -14.71 8.32 -40.32
N LEU A 944 -14.41 7.41 -41.24
CA LEU A 944 -13.15 7.43 -42.00
C LEU A 944 -13.05 8.69 -42.87
N GLY A 945 -14.16 9.13 -43.47
CA GLY A 945 -14.21 10.39 -44.21
C GLY A 945 -13.88 11.61 -43.33
N LYS A 946 -14.44 11.69 -42.12
CA LYS A 946 -14.18 12.77 -41.16
C LYS A 946 -12.72 12.77 -40.67
N ILE A 947 -12.19 11.60 -40.31
CA ILE A 947 -10.77 11.45 -39.94
C ILE A 947 -9.88 11.91 -41.10
N MET A 948 -10.19 11.52 -42.33
CA MET A 948 -9.46 11.94 -43.52
C MET A 948 -9.47 13.47 -43.69
N ILE A 949 -10.61 14.14 -43.49
CA ILE A 949 -10.69 15.61 -43.54
C ILE A 949 -9.78 16.26 -42.48
N LEU A 950 -9.77 15.76 -41.24
CA LEU A 950 -8.94 16.32 -40.16
C LEU A 950 -7.44 16.19 -40.46
N LEU A 951 -7.02 15.05 -41.03
CA LEU A 951 -5.63 14.83 -41.45
C LEU A 951 -5.24 15.76 -42.61
N LEU A 952 -6.09 15.88 -43.63
CA LEU A 952 -5.84 16.73 -44.80
C LEU A 952 -5.78 18.22 -44.44
N ARG A 953 -6.60 18.70 -43.50
CA ARG A 953 -6.53 20.08 -42.99
C ARG A 953 -5.17 20.42 -42.36
N ASN A 954 -4.49 19.43 -41.77
CA ASN A 954 -3.14 19.56 -41.24
C ASN A 954 -2.05 19.23 -42.27
N SER A 955 -2.41 19.11 -43.56
CA SER A 955 -1.50 18.68 -44.64
C SER A 955 -0.84 17.30 -44.42
N ASP A 956 -1.43 16.44 -43.58
CA ASP A 956 -0.95 15.08 -43.33
C ASP A 956 -1.47 14.10 -44.40
N PHE A 957 -0.89 14.21 -45.59
CA PHE A 957 -1.33 13.46 -46.76
C PHE A 957 -1.04 11.96 -46.68
N GLU A 958 0.02 11.54 -45.99
CA GLU A 958 0.38 10.12 -45.90
C GLU A 958 -0.59 9.35 -44.99
N ASN A 959 -0.92 9.88 -43.81
CA ASN A 959 -1.92 9.24 -42.96
C ASN A 959 -3.32 9.29 -43.58
N ALA A 960 -3.68 10.39 -44.25
CA ALA A 960 -4.92 10.45 -45.03
C ALA A 960 -4.98 9.38 -46.14
N SER A 961 -3.84 9.10 -46.78
CA SER A 961 -3.74 8.05 -47.81
C SER A 961 -3.94 6.64 -47.23
N LEU A 962 -3.49 6.39 -45.99
CA LEU A 962 -3.75 5.11 -45.30
C LEU A 962 -5.24 4.91 -45.00
N VAL A 963 -5.91 5.97 -44.54
CA VAL A 963 -7.37 5.97 -44.32
C VAL A 963 -8.11 5.69 -45.63
N MET A 964 -7.70 6.33 -46.73
CA MET A 964 -8.30 6.11 -48.05
C MET A 964 -8.05 4.70 -48.59
N HIS A 965 -6.85 4.16 -48.41
CA HIS A 965 -6.54 2.78 -48.78
C HIS A 965 -7.45 1.77 -48.04
N LYS A 966 -7.71 2.01 -46.75
CA LYS A 966 -8.64 1.18 -45.97
C LYS A 966 -10.07 1.25 -46.52
N LEU A 967 -10.56 2.43 -46.86
CA LEU A 967 -11.88 2.63 -47.49
C LEU A 967 -12.02 1.82 -48.79
N ILE A 968 -10.98 1.83 -49.64
CA ILE A 968 -11.00 1.13 -50.93
C ILE A 968 -10.92 -0.40 -50.73
N HIS A 969 -9.93 -0.88 -49.98
CA HIS A 969 -9.63 -2.31 -49.88
C HIS A 969 -10.57 -3.08 -48.95
N GLN A 970 -11.21 -2.39 -47.99
CA GLN A 970 -12.15 -3.00 -47.04
C GLN A 970 -13.60 -2.53 -47.23
N HIS A 971 -13.95 -1.98 -48.40
CA HIS A 971 -15.27 -1.42 -48.69
C HIS A 971 -16.46 -2.37 -48.41
N GLN A 972 -16.28 -3.69 -48.53
CA GLN A 972 -17.33 -4.68 -48.22
C GLN A 972 -17.54 -4.90 -46.71
N LYS A 973 -16.57 -4.55 -45.88
CA LYS A 973 -16.62 -4.69 -44.41
C LYS A 973 -17.04 -3.39 -43.70
N ILE A 974 -16.95 -2.25 -44.39
CA ILE A 974 -17.25 -0.92 -43.86
C ILE A 974 -18.70 -0.57 -44.20
N VAL A 975 -19.48 -0.16 -43.20
CA VAL A 975 -20.87 0.24 -43.40
C VAL A 975 -20.93 1.73 -43.74
N GLY A 976 -21.66 2.06 -44.82
CA GLY A 976 -21.81 3.44 -45.31
C GLY A 976 -20.66 3.92 -46.19
N VAL A 977 -20.72 5.18 -46.61
CA VAL A 977 -19.74 5.83 -47.49
C VAL A 977 -19.28 7.16 -46.88
N PRO A 978 -18.06 7.64 -47.15
CA PRO A 978 -17.61 8.97 -46.69
C PRO A 978 -18.42 10.10 -47.34
N SER A 979 -18.29 11.33 -46.83
CA SER A 979 -18.87 12.50 -47.50
C SER A 979 -18.16 12.79 -48.83
N PHE A 980 -18.88 13.36 -49.79
CA PHE A 980 -18.29 13.75 -51.07
C PHE A 980 -17.20 14.82 -50.88
N ASP A 981 -17.37 15.73 -49.92
CA ASP A 981 -16.37 16.75 -49.58
C ASP A 981 -15.04 16.14 -49.12
N ALA A 982 -15.07 15.01 -48.40
CA ALA A 982 -13.85 14.31 -48.02
C ALA A 982 -13.09 13.78 -49.25
N LEU A 983 -13.84 13.24 -50.23
CA LEU A 983 -13.27 12.72 -51.47
C LEU A 983 -12.74 13.86 -52.36
N ASP A 984 -13.48 14.97 -52.47
CA ASP A 984 -13.05 16.14 -53.25
C ASP A 984 -11.79 16.77 -52.65
N LEU A 985 -11.75 16.92 -51.31
CA LEU A 985 -10.57 17.44 -50.60
C LEU A 985 -9.36 16.50 -50.76
N PHE A 986 -9.57 15.18 -50.72
CA PHE A 986 -8.49 14.22 -50.98
C PHE A 986 -7.95 14.32 -52.41
N VAL A 987 -8.83 14.53 -53.40
CA VAL A 987 -8.44 14.76 -54.80
C VAL A 987 -7.65 16.07 -54.95
N ASP A 988 -8.04 17.16 -54.27
CA ASP A 988 -7.28 18.41 -54.23
C ASP A 988 -5.86 18.19 -53.69
N HIS A 989 -5.72 17.46 -52.57
CA HIS A 989 -4.41 17.14 -52.02
C HIS A 989 -3.61 16.18 -52.92
N CYS A 990 -4.25 15.28 -53.67
CA CYS A 990 -3.56 14.48 -54.69
C CYS A 990 -3.03 15.33 -55.85
N ILE A 991 -3.74 16.40 -56.24
CA ILE A 991 -3.28 17.35 -57.25
C ILE A 991 -2.08 18.13 -56.73
N ILE A 992 -2.15 18.63 -55.49
CA ILE A 992 -1.04 19.34 -54.81
C ILE A 992 0.21 18.45 -54.72
N ASN A 993 0.04 17.19 -54.32
CA ASN A 993 1.13 16.22 -54.17
C ASN A 993 1.52 15.49 -55.47
N LYS A 994 0.88 15.82 -56.60
CA LYS A 994 1.13 15.23 -57.93
C LYS A 994 1.03 13.69 -57.96
N THR A 995 0.01 13.13 -57.33
CA THR A 995 -0.25 11.67 -57.27
C THR A 995 -1.50 11.27 -58.07
N PRO A 996 -1.43 11.23 -59.41
CA PRO A 996 -2.61 10.98 -60.28
C PRO A 996 -3.23 9.59 -60.06
N SER A 997 -2.43 8.58 -59.71
CA SER A 997 -2.94 7.22 -59.49
C SER A 997 -3.84 7.12 -58.25
N ARG A 998 -3.47 7.75 -57.13
CA ARG A 998 -4.30 7.81 -55.91
C ARG A 998 -5.59 8.61 -56.13
N ALA A 999 -5.52 9.69 -56.92
CA ALA A 999 -6.71 10.47 -57.30
C ALA A 999 -7.69 9.64 -58.15
N ILE A 1000 -7.19 8.88 -59.13
CA ILE A 1000 -8.03 8.01 -59.98
C ILE A 1000 -8.66 6.88 -59.17
N GLU A 1001 -7.95 6.31 -58.20
CA GLU A 1001 -8.52 5.29 -57.29
C GLU A 1001 -9.63 5.85 -56.41
N CYS A 1002 -9.48 7.10 -55.93
CA CYS A 1002 -10.54 7.82 -55.22
C CYS A 1002 -11.77 8.07 -56.10
N ILE A 1003 -11.56 8.49 -57.35
CA ILE A 1003 -12.63 8.73 -58.32
C ILE A 1003 -13.33 7.41 -58.71
N GLN A 1004 -12.58 6.32 -58.86
CA GLN A 1004 -13.14 4.99 -59.10
C GLN A 1004 -14.01 4.54 -57.92
N TYR A 1005 -13.53 4.70 -56.68
CA TYR A 1005 -14.32 4.42 -55.48
C TYR A 1005 -15.61 5.26 -55.43
N ALA A 1006 -15.52 6.55 -55.78
CA ALA A 1006 -16.68 7.44 -55.84
C ALA A 1006 -17.70 7.00 -56.93
N SER A 1007 -17.21 6.55 -58.09
CA SER A 1007 -18.04 5.95 -59.13
C SER A 1007 -18.74 4.69 -58.65
N ASP A 1008 -18.00 3.76 -58.05
CA ASP A 1008 -18.50 2.46 -57.62
C ASP A 1008 -19.51 2.59 -56.46
N SER A 1009 -19.35 3.64 -55.64
CA SER A 1009 -20.25 3.96 -54.53
C SER A 1009 -21.47 4.80 -54.94
N GLY A 1010 -21.59 5.19 -56.21
CA GLY A 1010 -22.76 5.87 -56.77
C GLY A 1010 -22.89 7.35 -56.43
N PHE A 1011 -21.78 8.09 -56.22
CA PHE A 1011 -21.83 9.52 -55.97
C PHE A 1011 -22.30 10.31 -57.22
N PRO A 1012 -23.12 11.37 -57.06
CA PRO A 1012 -23.75 12.06 -58.19
C PRO A 1012 -22.83 12.96 -59.03
N ASP A 1013 -21.70 13.45 -58.47
CA ASP A 1013 -20.80 14.41 -59.14
C ASP A 1013 -19.37 13.86 -59.39
N VAL A 1014 -19.29 12.57 -59.74
CA VAL A 1014 -18.01 11.92 -60.09
C VAL A 1014 -17.38 12.52 -61.35
N LEU A 1015 -18.22 13.04 -62.26
CA LEU A 1015 -17.77 13.75 -63.45
C LEU A 1015 -17.01 15.05 -63.09
N GLY A 1016 -17.49 15.81 -62.10
CA GLY A 1016 -16.84 17.02 -61.61
C GLY A 1016 -15.41 16.74 -61.10
N LEU A 1017 -15.23 15.68 -60.30
CA LEU A 1017 -13.90 15.26 -59.82
C LEU A 1017 -12.96 14.87 -60.96
N GLY A 1018 -13.47 14.16 -61.97
CA GLY A 1018 -12.68 13.75 -63.13
C GLY A 1018 -12.25 14.90 -64.02
N VAL A 1019 -13.15 15.87 -64.26
CA VAL A 1019 -12.82 17.11 -64.99
C VAL A 1019 -11.78 17.92 -64.22
N LYS A 1020 -11.98 18.11 -62.91
CA LYS A 1020 -11.07 18.84 -62.01
C LYS A 1020 -9.65 18.25 -62.02
N LEU A 1021 -9.53 16.93 -62.00
CA LEU A 1021 -8.24 16.24 -62.08
C LEU A 1021 -7.57 16.44 -63.45
N ASN A 1022 -8.33 16.30 -64.55
CA ASN A 1022 -7.81 16.41 -65.91
C ASN A 1022 -7.38 17.84 -66.28
N GLU A 1023 -8.04 18.86 -65.73
CA GLU A 1023 -7.69 20.27 -65.97
C GLU A 1023 -6.47 20.73 -65.15
N LYS A 1024 -6.31 20.22 -63.93
CA LYS A 1024 -5.28 20.69 -62.99
C LYS A 1024 -4.01 19.84 -62.96
N LEU A 1025 -4.01 18.64 -63.54
CA LEU A 1025 -2.86 17.72 -63.52
C LEU A 1025 -2.65 17.05 -64.88
N THR A 1026 -1.41 16.96 -65.34
CA THR A 1026 -1.07 16.27 -66.61
C THR A 1026 -1.15 14.75 -66.42
N LEU A 1027 -2.06 14.10 -67.15
CA LEU A 1027 -2.30 12.65 -67.08
C LEU A 1027 -1.68 11.91 -68.28
N ASP A 1028 -1.14 10.72 -68.05
CA ASP A 1028 -0.65 9.86 -69.13
C ASP A 1028 -1.81 9.09 -69.83
N GLU A 1029 -1.52 8.44 -70.95
CA GLU A 1029 -2.53 7.73 -71.76
C GLU A 1029 -3.21 6.59 -70.97
N GLY A 1030 -2.50 5.98 -70.01
CA GLY A 1030 -3.04 4.94 -69.12
C GLY A 1030 -3.98 5.52 -68.06
N HIS A 1031 -3.62 6.66 -67.47
CA HIS A 1031 -4.44 7.42 -66.53
C HIS A 1031 -5.71 7.95 -67.20
N LEU A 1032 -5.61 8.52 -68.40
CA LEU A 1032 -6.76 9.00 -69.18
C LEU A 1032 -7.74 7.87 -69.50
N ASN A 1033 -7.24 6.70 -69.88
CA ASN A 1033 -8.08 5.53 -70.17
C ASN A 1033 -8.81 5.04 -68.90
N ARG A 1034 -8.12 4.95 -67.75
CA ARG A 1034 -8.73 4.60 -66.46
C ARG A 1034 -9.78 5.63 -66.03
N LEU A 1035 -9.45 6.92 -66.11
CA LEU A 1035 -10.34 8.00 -65.73
C LEU A 1035 -11.61 8.02 -66.61
N SER A 1036 -11.48 7.83 -67.92
CA SER A 1036 -12.61 7.77 -68.87
C SER A 1036 -13.60 6.64 -68.56
N LYS A 1037 -13.09 5.51 -68.04
CA LYS A 1037 -13.92 4.38 -67.57
C LYS A 1037 -14.65 4.70 -66.27
N CYS A 1038 -14.03 5.46 -65.36
CA CYS A 1038 -14.65 5.86 -64.10
C CYS A 1038 -15.82 6.84 -64.32
N VAL A 1039 -15.66 7.83 -65.21
CA VAL A 1039 -16.68 8.88 -65.43
C VAL A 1039 -17.67 8.57 -66.56
N ASN A 1040 -17.54 7.40 -67.20
CA ASN A 1040 -18.42 6.89 -68.26
C ASN A 1040 -18.61 7.85 -69.47
N ILE A 1041 -17.57 8.60 -69.83
CA ILE A 1041 -17.52 9.54 -70.97
C ILE A 1041 -16.16 9.41 -71.67
N LYS A 1042 -16.13 9.55 -73.02
CA LYS A 1042 -14.88 9.76 -73.75
C LYS A 1042 -14.35 11.16 -73.44
N ILE A 1043 -13.40 11.24 -72.50
CA ILE A 1043 -12.63 12.45 -72.21
C ILE A 1043 -11.80 12.74 -73.47
N ARG A 1044 -11.91 13.97 -73.99
CA ARG A 1044 -11.38 14.37 -75.30
C ARG A 1044 -9.97 14.93 -75.18
#